data_AF-A0A940C4C3-F1
#
_entry.id   AF-A0A940C4C3-F1
#
_cell.length_a   1.000
_cell.length_b   1.000
_cell.length_c   1.000
_cell.angle_alpha   90.00
_cell.angle_beta   90.00
_cell.angle_gamma   90.00
#
_symmetry.space_group_name_H-M   'P 1'
#
loop_
_entity.id
_entity.type
_entity.pdbx_description
1 polymer ?
#
loop_
_entity_poly.entity_id
_entity_poly.type
_entity_poly.pdbx_seq_one_letter_code
_entity_poly.pdbx_strand_id
1 'polypeptide(L)'
;MTEPFAYRGFMLDVARHYMPVAEIRRVVEAAALCGMNRMHWHLTDDQGWRIEIKRYPRLTEVGSVRGPAFFGAENENENNAGFYTQEEIRGIVAFARERGVEIVPEIEVPGHASAMLAAYPEFGCRREIVGPDGKITVGRPYQYWVGTMPGVFPNLICAGRDEAVRFLEDILDEVADLFPGPEIHIGGDEAIKQHWRRCPDCQRRIREERLADENELQRWLVLEIGDYLAKKGKRTIVWNESLDGGLLPDHFIVQHWLGNDRETAAFLAAGGQVISSETEHYYISRPYSAIDVHNIWQAPEVPEYAREHPENLLGIECPMWSERVTNEKRAEYLLFPRVPAVALKAGRQHASDSWEAFRQAVGGLQAQVERLGVTGAPERVWKISEEDARAELDAQAAMRQRPEMQDVWRICDGLLRQEKLEKLLFAIGMPRPYALRVMDFAWTEVPEYCGEQPEKNGDGADEMARQLITALDSRADGAWKDLPEDVWLDTLKCFSRFVAEHYRSTGAYAFDRFWWTTRQIGARLFRIGELEYELREEEGKRWIALHIPSDTHLTPTPLNDSVARARSFLKEYFPEWAELPMQCSSWLMSPKLRELLPADANIPRFQRAFDITRVDAGSNGALGWVFQLTGEQQKDVRIESLPENTTLQRRVKALLLAGGAVGAASGVLAREFE
;
A
#
# COMPACT_ATOMS: atom_id res chain seq x y z
N MET A 1 13.00 -37.36 -13.93
CA MET A 1 12.98 -37.76 -12.50
C MET A 1 11.69 -38.53 -12.28
N THR A 2 11.73 -39.75 -11.74
CA THR A 2 10.54 -40.63 -11.59
C THR A 2 10.11 -40.82 -10.13
N GLU A 3 10.87 -40.27 -9.18
CA GLU A 3 10.56 -40.35 -7.75
C GLU A 3 9.51 -39.29 -7.37
N PRO A 4 8.55 -39.63 -6.48
CA PRO A 4 7.61 -38.68 -5.90
C PRO A 4 8.31 -37.48 -5.27
N PHE A 5 7.66 -36.33 -5.27
CA PHE A 5 8.13 -35.19 -4.50
C PHE A 5 8.10 -35.51 -3.00
N ALA A 6 9.08 -34.98 -2.26
CA ALA A 6 9.19 -35.16 -0.81
C ALA A 6 8.06 -34.43 -0.08
N TYR A 7 7.63 -33.27 -0.61
CA TYR A 7 6.54 -32.47 -0.09
C TYR A 7 5.29 -32.62 -0.96
N ARG A 8 4.21 -33.22 -0.43
CA ARG A 8 2.91 -33.36 -1.10
C ARG A 8 1.84 -32.81 -0.17
N GLY A 9 1.57 -31.52 -0.34
CA GLY A 9 0.83 -30.71 0.60
C GLY A 9 -0.59 -30.40 0.18
N PHE A 10 -1.40 -30.12 1.19
CA PHE A 10 -2.66 -29.39 1.08
C PHE A 10 -2.74 -28.41 2.25
N MET A 11 -3.33 -27.23 2.02
CA MET A 11 -3.54 -26.25 3.08
C MET A 11 -4.99 -26.23 3.53
N LEU A 12 -5.20 -26.08 4.84
CA LEU A 12 -6.48 -25.73 5.43
C LEU A 12 -6.38 -24.35 6.09
N ASP A 13 -7.03 -23.36 5.49
CA ASP A 13 -7.34 -22.10 6.17
C ASP A 13 -8.52 -22.33 7.12
N VAL A 14 -8.28 -22.08 8.40
CA VAL A 14 -9.30 -22.12 9.46
C VAL A 14 -9.48 -20.77 10.13
N ALA A 15 -8.67 -19.77 9.74
CA ALA A 15 -8.72 -18.42 10.25
C ALA A 15 -9.94 -17.68 9.70
N ARG A 16 -10.15 -17.71 8.37
CA ARG A 16 -11.31 -17.04 7.74
C ARG A 16 -12.60 -17.75 8.10
N HIS A 17 -12.67 -19.09 8.11
CA HIS A 17 -13.81 -19.82 8.68
C HIS A 17 -13.33 -20.98 9.55
N TYR A 18 -13.80 -21.02 10.81
CA TYR A 18 -13.45 -22.09 11.74
C TYR A 18 -13.94 -23.46 11.21
N MET A 19 -13.07 -24.47 11.32
CA MET A 19 -13.39 -25.85 10.98
C MET A 19 -13.36 -26.74 12.24
N PRO A 20 -14.41 -27.53 12.53
CA PRO A 20 -14.41 -28.41 13.69
C PRO A 20 -13.30 -29.47 13.68
N VAL A 21 -12.83 -29.87 14.87
CA VAL A 21 -11.78 -30.91 15.03
C VAL A 21 -12.13 -32.23 14.33
N ALA A 22 -13.40 -32.64 14.39
CA ALA A 22 -13.87 -33.85 13.73
C ALA A 22 -13.68 -33.77 12.21
N GLU A 23 -13.93 -32.60 11.63
CA GLU A 23 -13.77 -32.36 10.19
C GLU A 23 -12.31 -32.37 9.78
N ILE A 24 -11.43 -31.72 10.54
CA ILE A 24 -9.99 -31.74 10.27
C ILE A 24 -9.48 -33.18 10.24
N ARG A 25 -9.86 -34.01 11.22
CA ARG A 25 -9.46 -35.43 11.24
C ARG A 25 -9.96 -36.18 10.00
N ARG A 26 -11.21 -35.94 9.61
CA ARG A 26 -11.82 -36.57 8.43
C ARG A 26 -11.09 -36.17 7.14
N VAL A 27 -10.77 -34.90 6.98
CA VAL A 27 -10.00 -34.39 5.82
C VAL A 27 -8.57 -34.95 5.81
N VAL A 28 -7.88 -34.97 6.96
CA VAL A 28 -6.53 -35.55 7.07
C VAL A 28 -6.52 -37.02 6.70
N GLU A 29 -7.52 -37.79 7.16
CA GLU A 29 -7.63 -39.21 6.84
C GLU A 29 -7.87 -39.44 5.34
N ALA A 30 -8.75 -38.65 4.73
CA ALA A 30 -9.00 -38.70 3.30
C ALA A 30 -7.77 -38.29 2.46
N ALA A 31 -7.08 -37.20 2.84
CA ALA A 31 -5.89 -36.73 2.14
C ALA A 31 -4.71 -37.70 2.27
N ALA A 32 -4.50 -38.30 3.45
CA ALA A 32 -3.50 -39.33 3.68
C ALA A 32 -3.74 -40.55 2.78
N LEU A 33 -5.00 -40.97 2.64
CA LEU A 33 -5.39 -42.06 1.75
C LEU A 33 -5.07 -41.76 0.28
N CYS A 34 -5.10 -40.49 -0.14
CA CYS A 34 -4.68 -40.07 -1.47
C CYS A 34 -3.15 -40.02 -1.66
N GLY A 35 -2.36 -40.14 -0.58
CA GLY A 35 -0.90 -40.10 -0.61
C GLY A 35 -0.29 -38.74 -0.26
N MET A 36 -1.08 -37.77 0.21
CA MET A 36 -0.55 -36.53 0.79
C MET A 36 0.22 -36.83 2.08
N ASN A 37 1.27 -36.05 2.37
CA ASN A 37 2.11 -36.23 3.56
C ASN A 37 2.39 -34.94 4.33
N ARG A 38 1.82 -33.82 3.88
CA ARG A 38 1.92 -32.51 4.51
C ARG A 38 0.52 -31.91 4.61
N MET A 39 0.16 -31.44 5.80
CA MET A 39 -0.97 -30.55 6.01
C MET A 39 -0.42 -29.21 6.48
N HIS A 40 -0.52 -28.21 5.63
CA HIS A 40 -0.28 -26.83 6.00
C HIS A 40 -1.53 -26.29 6.72
N TRP A 41 -1.39 -25.87 7.97
CA TRP A 41 -2.51 -25.43 8.80
C TRP A 41 -2.43 -23.93 9.07
N HIS A 42 -3.19 -23.17 8.31
CA HIS A 42 -3.26 -21.72 8.41
C HIS A 42 -4.19 -21.30 9.56
N LEU A 43 -3.59 -21.00 10.71
CA LEU A 43 -4.27 -20.88 12.01
C LEU A 43 -4.65 -19.46 12.40
N THR A 44 -4.08 -18.45 11.74
CA THR A 44 -4.22 -17.05 12.16
C THR A 44 -4.31 -16.14 10.95
N ASP A 45 -5.25 -15.20 10.97
CA ASP A 45 -5.37 -14.14 9.98
C ASP A 45 -6.13 -12.93 10.56
N ASP A 46 -6.42 -11.92 9.76
CA ASP A 46 -7.18 -10.73 10.14
C ASP A 46 -8.55 -11.06 10.74
N GLN A 47 -9.22 -12.09 10.21
CA GLN A 47 -10.60 -12.45 10.59
C GLN A 47 -10.68 -13.53 11.66
N GLY A 48 -9.55 -14.04 12.17
CA GLY A 48 -9.59 -15.07 13.21
C GLY A 48 -8.23 -15.53 13.72
N TRP A 49 -8.12 -15.68 15.03
CA TRP A 49 -7.04 -16.37 15.70
C TRP A 49 -7.52 -17.71 16.26
N ARG A 50 -6.95 -18.83 15.81
CA ARG A 50 -7.51 -20.18 16.06
C ARG A 50 -6.68 -21.09 16.97
N ILE A 51 -5.58 -20.63 17.53
CA ILE A 51 -4.69 -21.47 18.36
C ILE A 51 -4.62 -20.96 19.81
N GLU A 52 -4.80 -21.84 20.79
CA GLU A 52 -4.58 -21.50 22.19
C GLU A 52 -3.09 -21.27 22.49
N ILE A 53 -2.74 -20.04 22.85
CA ILE A 53 -1.44 -19.67 23.42
C ILE A 53 -1.67 -19.32 24.88
N LYS A 54 -1.20 -20.17 25.80
CA LYS A 54 -1.52 -20.07 27.23
C LYS A 54 -1.00 -18.79 27.84
N ARG A 55 0.15 -18.30 27.36
CA ARG A 55 0.72 -17.04 27.82
C ARG A 55 -0.09 -15.82 27.39
N TYR A 56 -0.87 -15.94 26.31
CA TYR A 56 -1.63 -14.84 25.72
C TYR A 56 -3.10 -15.21 25.49
N PRO A 57 -3.89 -15.45 26.56
CA PRO A 57 -5.25 -15.97 26.46
C PRO A 57 -6.21 -15.08 25.64
N ARG A 58 -6.01 -13.75 25.65
CA ARG A 58 -6.85 -12.83 24.85
C ARG A 58 -6.81 -13.09 23.35
N LEU A 59 -5.76 -13.77 22.83
CA LEU A 59 -5.69 -14.15 21.42
C LEU A 59 -6.90 -15.00 21.03
N THR A 60 -7.36 -15.90 21.90
CA THR A 60 -8.57 -16.68 21.67
C THR A 60 -9.81 -16.07 22.31
N GLU A 61 -9.72 -15.38 23.46
CA GLU A 61 -10.90 -14.72 24.07
C GLU A 61 -11.49 -13.59 23.19
N VAL A 62 -10.63 -12.91 22.43
CA VAL A 62 -11.01 -11.80 21.54
C VAL A 62 -10.82 -12.20 20.07
N GLY A 63 -9.61 -12.62 19.70
CA GLY A 63 -9.23 -12.84 18.30
C GLY A 63 -9.95 -13.99 17.62
N SER A 64 -10.53 -14.94 18.37
CA SER A 64 -11.24 -16.07 17.79
C SER A 64 -12.72 -15.81 17.49
N VAL A 65 -13.24 -14.61 17.77
CA VAL A 65 -14.67 -14.30 17.64
C VAL A 65 -14.84 -13.00 16.87
N ARG A 66 -15.62 -13.05 15.80
CA ARG A 66 -16.06 -11.85 15.06
C ARG A 66 -17.57 -11.82 14.91
N GLY A 67 -18.10 -10.64 14.59
CA GLY A 67 -19.50 -10.46 14.22
C GLY A 67 -19.84 -11.11 12.87
N PRO A 68 -21.07 -10.87 12.36
CA PRO A 68 -21.44 -11.17 10.97
C PRO A 68 -20.33 -10.84 9.97
N ALA A 69 -19.97 -11.83 9.15
CA ALA A 69 -19.01 -11.65 8.07
C ALA A 69 -19.72 -11.59 6.72
N PHE A 70 -19.09 -10.90 5.76
CA PHE A 70 -19.66 -10.67 4.43
C PHE A 70 -18.73 -11.17 3.32
N PHE A 71 -18.54 -12.48 3.24
CA PHE A 71 -17.79 -13.10 2.15
C PHE A 71 -18.69 -13.41 0.95
N GLY A 72 -19.17 -12.37 0.28
CA GLY A 72 -20.00 -12.53 -0.92
C GLY A 72 -21.51 -12.52 -0.68
N ALA A 73 -21.98 -11.57 0.13
CA ALA A 73 -23.39 -11.18 0.30
C ALA A 73 -24.30 -12.14 1.09
N GLU A 74 -23.76 -13.16 1.76
CA GLU A 74 -24.48 -13.88 2.80
C GLU A 74 -23.89 -13.52 4.16
N ASN A 75 -24.76 -13.21 5.13
CA ASN A 75 -24.34 -13.03 6.51
C ASN A 75 -24.05 -14.43 7.08
N GLU A 76 -22.77 -14.72 7.21
CA GLU A 76 -22.27 -15.99 7.70
C GLU A 76 -22.00 -15.86 9.21
N ASN A 77 -22.60 -16.74 10.02
CA ASN A 77 -22.44 -16.72 11.49
C ASN A 77 -21.93 -18.05 12.06
N GLU A 78 -22.15 -19.18 11.39
CA GLU A 78 -21.96 -20.51 11.98
C GLU A 78 -20.49 -20.81 12.33
N ASN A 79 -19.53 -20.23 11.61
CA ASN A 79 -18.09 -20.52 11.75
C ASN A 79 -17.23 -19.28 12.02
N ASN A 80 -17.83 -18.20 12.53
CA ASN A 80 -17.12 -16.95 12.85
C ASN A 80 -16.47 -16.97 14.25
N ALA A 81 -16.74 -18.03 15.02
CA ALA A 81 -16.24 -18.23 16.36
C ALA A 81 -15.62 -19.62 16.51
N GLY A 82 -14.53 -19.72 17.26
CA GLY A 82 -13.90 -20.99 17.60
C GLY A 82 -12.37 -20.94 17.52
N PHE A 83 -11.73 -21.80 18.29
CA PHE A 83 -10.29 -22.02 18.31
C PHE A 83 -10.00 -23.44 18.79
N TYR A 84 -8.77 -23.91 18.58
CA TYR A 84 -8.28 -25.20 19.03
C TYR A 84 -7.49 -25.03 20.31
N THR A 85 -7.89 -25.76 21.34
CA THR A 85 -7.08 -25.91 22.56
C THR A 85 -5.78 -26.64 22.24
N GLN A 86 -4.76 -26.46 23.08
CA GLN A 86 -3.51 -27.18 22.92
C GLN A 86 -3.69 -28.71 23.04
N GLU A 87 -4.69 -29.18 23.77
CA GLU A 87 -5.00 -30.61 23.86
C GLU A 87 -5.58 -31.15 22.55
N GLU A 88 -6.52 -30.41 21.93
CA GLU A 88 -7.08 -30.76 20.63
C GLU A 88 -5.99 -30.76 19.54
N ILE A 89 -5.11 -29.76 19.52
CA ILE A 89 -3.97 -29.69 18.60
C ILE A 89 -3.08 -30.91 18.75
N ARG A 90 -2.67 -31.27 19.97
CA ARG A 90 -1.86 -32.48 20.22
C ARG A 90 -2.57 -33.74 19.71
N GLY A 91 -3.89 -33.83 19.90
CA GLY A 91 -4.71 -34.92 19.40
C GLY A 91 -4.76 -34.99 17.87
N ILE A 92 -4.88 -33.85 17.18
CA ILE A 92 -4.87 -33.77 15.71
C ILE A 92 -3.48 -34.12 15.16
N VAL A 93 -2.41 -33.56 15.74
CA VAL A 93 -1.01 -33.86 15.36
C VAL A 93 -0.71 -35.35 15.50
N ALA A 94 -1.10 -35.97 16.62
CA ALA A 94 -0.92 -37.41 16.81
C ALA A 94 -1.69 -38.22 15.76
N PHE A 95 -2.94 -37.86 15.51
CA PHE A 95 -3.81 -38.51 14.53
C PHE A 95 -3.27 -38.42 13.09
N ALA A 96 -2.76 -37.26 12.69
CA ALA A 96 -2.15 -37.04 11.38
C ALA A 96 -0.86 -37.85 11.22
N ARG A 97 0.00 -37.85 12.25
CA ARG A 97 1.26 -38.58 12.24
C ARG A 97 1.07 -40.09 12.10
N GLU A 98 0.06 -40.67 12.75
CA GLU A 98 -0.29 -42.10 12.61
C GLU A 98 -0.65 -42.48 11.16
N ARG A 99 -1.02 -41.50 10.35
CA ARG A 99 -1.38 -41.65 8.92
C ARG A 99 -0.26 -41.20 7.98
N GLY A 100 0.92 -40.88 8.50
CA GLY A 100 2.05 -40.41 7.70
C GLY A 100 1.93 -38.97 7.20
N VAL A 101 1.03 -38.17 7.79
CA VAL A 101 0.88 -36.75 7.50
C VAL A 101 1.54 -35.93 8.60
N GLU A 102 2.47 -35.07 8.21
CA GLU A 102 3.07 -34.07 9.08
C GLU A 102 2.29 -32.76 8.97
N ILE A 103 2.09 -32.08 10.11
CA ILE A 103 1.38 -30.80 10.15
C ILE A 103 2.41 -29.67 10.23
N VAL A 104 2.33 -28.73 9.30
CA VAL A 104 3.10 -27.48 9.26
C VAL A 104 2.16 -26.36 9.74
N PRO A 105 2.33 -25.83 10.96
CA PRO A 105 1.51 -24.71 11.44
C PRO A 105 1.95 -23.42 10.77
N GLU A 106 0.98 -22.54 10.48
CA GLU A 106 1.26 -21.16 10.06
C GLU A 106 0.74 -20.15 11.08
N ILE A 107 1.63 -19.25 11.47
CA ILE A 107 1.31 -18.04 12.24
C ILE A 107 1.76 -16.84 11.41
N GLU A 108 0.80 -16.11 10.85
CA GLU A 108 1.03 -14.99 9.94
C GLU A 108 1.81 -13.83 10.57
N VAL A 109 2.92 -13.45 9.93
CA VAL A 109 3.80 -12.33 10.31
C VAL A 109 4.47 -11.72 9.07
N PRO A 110 4.55 -10.38 8.92
CA PRO A 110 4.00 -9.35 9.81
C PRO A 110 2.56 -8.95 9.49
N GLY A 111 2.06 -9.36 8.32
CA GLY A 111 0.72 -9.09 7.81
C GLY A 111 -0.35 -9.92 8.48
N HIS A 112 -1.58 -9.83 7.98
CA HIS A 112 -2.70 -10.67 8.41
C HIS A 112 -2.90 -10.73 9.93
N ALA A 113 -2.60 -9.62 10.62
CA ALA A 113 -2.46 -9.59 12.07
C ALA A 113 -3.63 -8.89 12.78
N SER A 114 -4.73 -8.55 12.10
CA SER A 114 -5.83 -7.79 12.74
C SER A 114 -6.43 -8.51 13.95
N ALA A 115 -6.64 -9.83 13.91
CA ALA A 115 -7.14 -10.59 15.06
C ALA A 115 -6.15 -10.59 16.24
N MET A 116 -4.85 -10.73 15.94
CA MET A 116 -3.77 -10.66 16.93
C MET A 116 -3.72 -9.28 17.61
N LEU A 117 -3.80 -8.22 16.83
CA LEU A 117 -3.73 -6.84 17.30
C LEU A 117 -5.04 -6.36 17.94
N ALA A 118 -6.19 -6.93 17.60
CA ALA A 118 -7.44 -6.69 18.34
C ALA A 118 -7.35 -7.26 19.76
N ALA A 119 -6.73 -8.43 19.90
CA ALA A 119 -6.48 -9.06 21.20
C ALA A 119 -5.41 -8.32 22.02
N TYR A 120 -4.31 -7.90 21.40
CA TYR A 120 -3.22 -7.18 22.06
C TYR A 120 -2.79 -5.94 21.27
N PRO A 121 -3.59 -4.86 21.30
CA PRO A 121 -3.32 -3.64 20.53
C PRO A 121 -2.02 -2.98 20.94
N GLU A 122 -1.56 -3.22 22.16
CA GLU A 122 -0.27 -2.76 22.64
C GLU A 122 0.91 -3.23 21.79
N PHE A 123 0.82 -4.28 20.96
CA PHE A 123 1.90 -4.72 20.05
C PHE A 123 1.84 -4.11 18.64
N GLY A 124 0.78 -3.35 18.37
CA GLY A 124 0.61 -2.62 17.12
C GLY A 124 1.47 -1.36 17.02
N CYS A 125 1.49 -0.80 15.81
CA CYS A 125 2.19 0.45 15.53
C CYS A 125 1.54 1.63 16.25
N ARG A 126 2.37 2.54 16.73
CA ARG A 126 1.94 3.85 17.24
C ARG A 126 2.07 4.89 16.13
N ARG A 127 1.44 6.05 16.30
CA ARG A 127 1.56 7.16 15.35
C ARG A 127 2.05 8.41 16.03
N GLU A 128 2.82 9.20 15.30
CA GLU A 128 3.09 10.57 15.71
C GLU A 128 1.83 11.41 15.47
N ILE A 129 1.35 12.07 16.53
CA ILE A 129 0.19 12.96 16.52
C ILE A 129 0.70 14.39 16.73
N VAL A 130 0.31 15.29 15.82
CA VAL A 130 0.66 16.70 15.90
C VAL A 130 -0.48 17.45 16.58
N GLY A 131 -0.22 17.96 17.79
CA GLY A 131 -1.18 18.76 18.53
C GLY A 131 -1.48 20.11 17.85
N PRO A 132 -2.58 20.80 18.23
CA PRO A 132 -2.91 22.14 17.70
C PRO A 132 -1.80 23.17 17.91
N ASP A 133 -0.91 22.97 18.88
CA ASP A 133 0.26 23.81 19.17
C ASP A 133 1.50 23.44 18.34
N GLY A 134 1.38 22.49 17.41
CA GLY A 134 2.46 21.99 16.57
C GLY A 134 3.41 21.01 17.26
N LYS A 135 3.17 20.63 18.53
CA LYS A 135 3.98 19.64 19.21
C LYS A 135 3.65 18.23 18.73
N ILE A 136 4.69 17.44 18.51
CA ILE A 136 4.56 16.03 18.16
C ILE A 136 4.52 15.21 19.44
N THR A 137 3.51 14.36 19.57
CA THR A 137 3.41 13.34 20.62
C THR A 137 3.32 11.96 19.98
N VAL A 138 3.76 10.92 20.69
CA VAL A 138 3.53 9.55 20.23
C VAL A 138 2.20 9.08 20.81
N GLY A 139 1.24 8.83 19.93
CA GLY A 139 -0.08 8.33 20.27
C GLY A 139 -0.05 6.90 20.82
N ARG A 140 -1.22 6.44 21.27
CA ARG A 140 -1.44 5.02 21.53
C ARG A 140 -1.36 4.24 20.21
N PRO A 141 -1.19 2.91 20.25
CA PRO A 141 -1.35 2.09 19.07
C PRO A 141 -2.69 2.32 18.38
N TYR A 142 -2.79 1.92 17.12
CA TYR A 142 -4.06 1.94 16.41
C TYR A 142 -5.13 1.14 17.13
N GLN A 143 -6.39 1.49 16.87
CA GLN A 143 -7.49 0.64 17.29
C GLN A 143 -7.62 -0.46 16.24
N TYR A 144 -7.64 -1.70 16.71
CA TYR A 144 -7.72 -2.89 15.89
C TYR A 144 -8.96 -3.68 16.26
N TRP A 145 -9.47 -4.44 15.31
CA TRP A 145 -10.66 -5.27 15.44
C TRP A 145 -10.49 -6.51 14.57
N VAL A 146 -11.16 -7.58 14.97
CA VAL A 146 -11.19 -8.82 14.19
C VAL A 146 -11.97 -8.53 12.91
N GLY A 147 -11.34 -8.77 11.76
CA GLY A 147 -11.90 -8.45 10.45
C GLY A 147 -13.18 -9.23 10.17
N THR A 148 -14.14 -8.59 9.50
CA THR A 148 -15.42 -9.20 9.06
C THR A 148 -15.57 -9.25 7.55
N MET A 149 -14.53 -8.83 6.81
CA MET A 149 -14.47 -8.82 5.36
C MET A 149 -13.15 -9.44 4.86
N PRO A 150 -13.14 -10.00 3.63
CA PRO A 150 -11.90 -10.41 2.98
C PRO A 150 -11.06 -9.18 2.60
N GLY A 151 -9.76 -9.37 2.42
CA GLY A 151 -8.87 -8.36 1.86
C GLY A 151 -7.51 -8.30 2.55
N VAL A 152 -6.74 -7.28 2.16
CA VAL A 152 -5.40 -7.01 2.67
C VAL A 152 -5.45 -5.73 3.49
N PHE A 153 -4.98 -5.80 4.74
CA PHE A 153 -5.07 -4.70 5.69
C PHE A 153 -3.68 -4.16 6.07
N PRO A 154 -3.54 -2.85 6.36
CA PRO A 154 -2.27 -2.27 6.81
C PRO A 154 -1.92 -2.63 8.27
N ASN A 155 -2.62 -3.60 8.85
CA ASN A 155 -2.50 -3.99 10.25
C ASN A 155 -1.31 -4.93 10.43
N LEU A 156 -0.12 -4.33 10.50
CA LEU A 156 1.13 -5.04 10.73
C LEU A 156 1.52 -4.97 12.21
N ILE A 157 2.05 -6.08 12.74
CA ILE A 157 2.73 -6.04 14.04
C ILE A 157 3.87 -5.03 14.01
N CYS A 158 4.16 -4.36 15.12
CA CYS A 158 5.20 -3.33 15.14
C CYS A 158 6.63 -3.92 15.18
N ALA A 159 7.28 -4.04 14.03
CA ALA A 159 8.69 -4.43 13.92
C ALA A 159 9.66 -3.46 14.63
N GLY A 160 9.20 -2.23 14.90
CA GLY A 160 9.99 -1.20 15.56
C GLY A 160 10.28 -1.41 17.04
N ARG A 161 9.63 -2.38 17.70
CA ARG A 161 9.65 -2.50 19.17
C ARG A 161 10.02 -3.91 19.60
N ASP A 162 11.02 -3.99 20.47
CA ASP A 162 11.53 -5.26 20.99
C ASP A 162 10.43 -6.08 21.68
N GLU A 163 9.50 -5.44 22.39
CA GLU A 163 8.41 -6.14 23.08
C GLU A 163 7.42 -6.79 22.11
N ALA A 164 7.24 -6.24 20.90
CA ALA A 164 6.40 -6.84 19.88
C ALA A 164 7.09 -8.02 19.19
N VAL A 165 8.41 -7.93 18.95
CA VAL A 165 9.20 -9.08 18.45
C VAL A 165 9.20 -10.20 19.49
N ARG A 166 9.45 -9.89 20.76
CA ARG A 166 9.41 -10.86 21.86
C ARG A 166 8.03 -11.50 22.03
N PHE A 167 6.96 -10.75 21.81
CA PHE A 167 5.61 -11.30 21.82
C PHE A 167 5.42 -12.39 20.75
N LEU A 168 5.99 -12.22 19.55
CA LEU A 168 6.01 -13.28 18.53
C LEU A 168 6.86 -14.47 18.95
N GLU A 169 8.06 -14.23 19.49
CA GLU A 169 8.94 -15.29 20.00
C GLU A 169 8.22 -16.13 21.06
N ASP A 170 7.54 -15.49 22.00
CA ASP A 170 6.79 -16.13 23.08
C ASP A 170 5.59 -16.96 22.55
N ILE A 171 4.94 -16.53 21.46
CA ILE A 171 3.92 -17.32 20.75
C ILE A 171 4.56 -18.54 20.08
N LEU A 172 5.66 -18.32 19.35
CA LEU A 172 6.35 -19.34 18.58
C LEU A 172 7.01 -20.40 19.47
N ASP A 173 7.32 -20.08 20.73
CA ASP A 173 7.70 -21.06 21.75
C ASP A 173 6.62 -22.13 21.92
N GLU A 174 5.39 -21.70 22.19
CA GLU A 174 4.27 -22.62 22.40
C GLU A 174 3.90 -23.36 21.11
N VAL A 175 3.98 -22.70 19.95
CA VAL A 175 3.75 -23.35 18.64
C VAL A 175 4.81 -24.42 18.36
N ALA A 176 6.09 -24.12 18.55
CA ALA A 176 7.17 -25.08 18.31
C ALA A 176 7.05 -26.34 19.21
N ASP A 177 6.53 -26.18 20.44
CA ASP A 177 6.26 -27.28 21.37
C ASP A 177 5.04 -28.12 20.97
N LEU A 178 4.02 -27.52 20.36
CA LEU A 178 2.80 -28.21 19.91
C LEU A 178 3.01 -29.01 18.63
N PHE A 179 3.88 -28.52 17.74
CA PHE A 179 4.11 -29.10 16.42
C PHE A 179 5.54 -29.68 16.35
N PRO A 180 5.72 -31.00 16.49
CA PRO A 180 7.05 -31.62 16.54
C PRO A 180 7.73 -31.69 15.16
N GLY A 181 7.01 -31.43 14.07
CA GLY A 181 7.57 -31.38 12.72
C GLY A 181 8.71 -30.35 12.59
N PRO A 182 9.60 -30.50 11.60
CA PRO A 182 10.76 -29.63 11.44
C PRO A 182 10.37 -28.24 10.90
N GLU A 183 9.19 -28.07 10.34
CA GLU A 183 8.77 -26.89 9.58
C GLU A 183 7.72 -26.08 10.36
N ILE A 184 7.86 -24.74 10.34
CA ILE A 184 6.83 -23.77 10.77
C ILE A 184 6.72 -22.73 9.65
N HIS A 185 5.52 -22.46 9.18
CA HIS A 185 5.25 -21.39 8.24
C HIS A 185 4.99 -20.09 9.02
N ILE A 186 5.50 -18.96 8.54
CA ILE A 186 5.28 -17.65 9.18
C ILE A 186 4.60 -16.64 8.26
N GLY A 187 4.15 -17.09 7.08
CA GLY A 187 3.49 -16.26 6.09
C GLY A 187 4.47 -15.33 5.38
N GLY A 188 4.22 -14.03 5.48
CA GLY A 188 5.07 -12.96 4.93
C GLY A 188 4.56 -12.36 3.63
N ASP A 189 3.35 -12.69 3.23
CA ASP A 189 2.63 -12.16 2.08
C ASP A 189 1.93 -10.82 2.38
N GLU A 190 1.57 -10.12 1.31
CA GLU A 190 0.64 -8.98 1.27
C GLU A 190 0.81 -7.88 2.35
N ALA A 191 2.02 -7.67 2.89
CA ALA A 191 2.25 -6.73 3.99
C ALA A 191 2.18 -5.25 3.55
N ILE A 192 1.05 -4.58 3.76
CA ILE A 192 0.88 -3.14 3.44
C ILE A 192 1.61 -2.27 4.47
N LYS A 193 2.72 -1.62 4.06
CA LYS A 193 3.67 -0.92 4.95
C LYS A 193 3.20 0.43 5.51
N GLN A 194 1.94 0.81 5.28
CA GLN A 194 1.45 2.16 5.58
C GLN A 194 1.61 2.54 7.06
N HIS A 195 1.27 1.65 7.99
CA HIS A 195 1.46 1.92 9.42
C HIS A 195 2.94 2.01 9.81
N TRP A 196 3.81 1.22 9.21
CA TRP A 196 5.26 1.25 9.49
C TRP A 196 5.93 2.55 9.04
N ARG A 197 5.51 3.14 7.91
CA ARG A 197 5.99 4.44 7.43
C ARG A 197 5.76 5.57 8.43
N ARG A 198 4.63 5.51 9.14
CA ARG A 198 4.24 6.52 10.14
C ARG A 198 4.63 6.17 11.57
N CYS A 199 5.03 4.92 11.81
CA CYS A 199 5.34 4.46 13.14
C CYS A 199 6.72 4.97 13.57
N PRO A 200 6.82 5.83 14.60
CA PRO A 200 8.11 6.35 15.04
C PRO A 200 9.05 5.25 15.51
N ASP A 201 8.51 4.14 16.01
CA ASP A 201 9.28 2.97 16.43
C ASP A 201 9.84 2.20 15.22
N CYS A 202 9.04 1.96 14.17
CA CYS A 202 9.51 1.30 12.95
C CYS A 202 10.54 2.17 12.23
N GLN A 203 10.28 3.47 12.12
CA GLN A 203 11.22 4.43 11.55
C GLN A 203 12.53 4.52 12.36
N ARG A 204 12.47 4.32 13.69
CA ARG A 204 13.67 4.21 14.53
C ARG A 204 14.45 2.95 14.19
N ARG A 205 13.80 1.79 14.12
CA ARG A 205 14.44 0.51 13.76
C ARG A 205 15.14 0.60 12.40
N ILE A 206 14.47 1.16 11.39
CA ILE A 206 15.06 1.38 10.05
C ILE A 206 16.39 2.14 10.15
N ARG A 207 16.45 3.21 10.95
CA ARG A 207 17.70 3.97 11.15
C ARG A 207 18.76 3.21 11.94
N GLU A 208 18.36 2.50 12.99
CA GLU A 208 19.27 1.75 13.88
C GLU A 208 19.93 0.57 13.17
N GLU A 209 19.12 -0.22 12.44
CA GLU A 209 19.56 -1.38 11.66
C GLU A 209 20.10 -0.98 10.26
N ARG A 210 20.06 0.32 9.93
CA ARG A 210 20.53 0.89 8.65
C ARG A 210 19.84 0.29 7.42
N LEU A 211 18.54 0.10 7.54
CA LEU A 211 17.66 -0.39 6.47
C LEU A 211 17.29 0.78 5.55
N ALA A 212 17.07 0.48 4.27
CA ALA A 212 16.69 1.47 3.27
C ALA A 212 15.25 1.97 3.46
N ASP A 213 14.31 1.04 3.72
CA ASP A 213 12.88 1.33 3.78
C ASP A 213 12.10 0.26 4.57
N GLU A 214 10.76 0.33 4.55
CA GLU A 214 9.89 -0.61 5.25
C GLU A 214 9.85 -2.02 4.63
N ASN A 215 10.29 -2.21 3.39
CA ASN A 215 10.42 -3.55 2.80
C ASN A 215 11.64 -4.24 3.38
N GLU A 216 12.76 -3.53 3.51
CA GLU A 216 13.92 -4.04 4.25
C GLU A 216 13.61 -4.26 5.74
N LEU A 217 12.69 -3.48 6.33
CA LEU A 217 12.19 -3.75 7.69
C LEU A 217 11.37 -5.05 7.78
N GLN A 218 10.56 -5.38 6.77
CA GLN A 218 9.85 -6.67 6.73
C GLN A 218 10.86 -7.80 6.65
N ARG A 219 11.82 -7.68 5.71
CA ARG A 219 12.89 -8.65 5.55
C ARG A 219 13.66 -8.86 6.85
N TRP A 220 14.01 -7.77 7.55
CA TRP A 220 14.67 -7.84 8.85
C TRP A 220 13.85 -8.66 9.84
N LEU A 221 12.54 -8.36 10.00
CA LEU A 221 11.69 -9.09 10.94
C LEU A 221 11.57 -10.58 10.56
N VAL A 222 11.38 -10.89 9.27
CA VAL A 222 11.31 -12.27 8.75
C VAL A 222 12.59 -13.03 9.09
N LEU A 223 13.76 -12.40 8.91
CA LEU A 223 15.05 -12.99 9.26
C LEU A 223 15.21 -13.19 10.77
N GLU A 224 14.85 -12.21 11.60
CA GLU A 224 14.91 -12.35 13.06
C GLU A 224 14.04 -13.51 13.56
N ILE A 225 12.81 -13.64 13.06
CA ILE A 225 11.90 -14.73 13.42
C ILE A 225 12.41 -16.08 12.89
N GLY A 226 12.93 -16.12 11.67
CA GLY A 226 13.52 -17.34 11.12
C GLY A 226 14.74 -17.82 11.89
N ASP A 227 15.66 -16.91 12.23
CA ASP A 227 16.83 -17.20 13.05
C ASP A 227 16.44 -17.65 14.47
N TYR A 228 15.37 -17.08 15.01
CA TYR A 228 14.80 -17.51 16.29
C TYR A 228 14.29 -18.96 16.23
N LEU A 229 13.52 -19.30 15.19
CA LEU A 229 13.03 -20.66 14.94
C LEU A 229 14.17 -21.65 14.66
N ALA A 230 15.21 -21.25 13.94
CA ALA A 230 16.40 -22.05 13.69
C ALA A 230 17.12 -22.46 14.99
N LYS A 231 17.21 -21.56 15.98
CA LYS A 231 17.76 -21.87 17.32
C LYS A 231 16.93 -22.94 18.06
N LYS A 232 15.68 -23.15 17.67
CA LYS A 232 14.80 -24.22 18.17
C LYS A 232 14.82 -25.49 17.33
N GLY A 233 15.70 -25.55 16.32
CA GLY A 233 15.80 -26.68 15.40
C GLY A 233 14.64 -26.75 14.41
N LYS A 234 13.96 -25.63 14.15
CA LYS A 234 12.91 -25.50 13.13
C LYS A 234 13.46 -24.87 11.86
N ARG A 235 12.84 -25.21 10.74
CA ARG A 235 12.97 -24.55 9.45
C ARG A 235 11.75 -23.67 9.24
N THR A 236 11.96 -22.54 8.58
CA THR A 236 10.92 -21.53 8.39
C THR A 236 10.42 -21.58 6.96
N ILE A 237 9.11 -21.72 6.75
CA ILE A 237 8.49 -21.56 5.44
C ILE A 237 7.90 -20.15 5.34
N VAL A 238 8.07 -19.50 4.18
CA VAL A 238 7.54 -18.17 3.88
C VAL A 238 6.98 -18.10 2.47
N TRP A 239 6.00 -17.24 2.22
CA TRP A 239 5.56 -16.89 0.88
C TRP A 239 6.65 -16.14 0.10
N ASN A 240 6.63 -16.25 -1.25
CA ASN A 240 7.74 -15.80 -2.11
C ASN A 240 8.02 -14.30 -2.10
N GLU A 241 7.11 -13.45 -1.62
CA GLU A 241 7.38 -12.02 -1.39
C GLU A 241 8.53 -11.79 -0.41
N SER A 242 8.82 -12.75 0.47
CA SER A 242 9.96 -12.67 1.38
C SER A 242 11.33 -12.71 0.66
N LEU A 243 11.36 -13.03 -0.64
CA LEU A 243 12.54 -12.89 -1.48
C LEU A 243 12.78 -11.46 -1.95
N ASP A 244 11.83 -10.54 -1.76
CA ASP A 244 12.06 -9.12 -1.97
C ASP A 244 13.21 -8.64 -1.06
N GLY A 245 14.22 -8.03 -1.68
CA GLY A 245 15.43 -7.60 -0.97
C GLY A 245 16.52 -8.67 -0.84
N GLY A 246 16.35 -9.88 -1.39
CA GLY A 246 17.43 -10.83 -1.65
C GLY A 246 17.20 -12.26 -1.15
N LEU A 247 18.22 -13.11 -1.34
CA LEU A 247 18.18 -14.53 -1.00
C LEU A 247 18.02 -14.76 0.52
N LEU A 248 17.30 -15.81 0.90
CA LEU A 248 17.12 -16.21 2.30
C LEU A 248 18.18 -17.25 2.73
N PRO A 249 18.48 -17.39 4.03
CA PRO A 249 19.33 -18.47 4.56
C PRO A 249 18.80 -19.89 4.28
N ASP A 250 19.65 -20.90 4.44
CA ASP A 250 19.37 -22.32 4.15
C ASP A 250 18.27 -22.96 5.03
N HIS A 251 18.06 -22.43 6.23
CA HIS A 251 16.98 -22.84 7.12
C HIS A 251 15.61 -22.31 6.70
N PHE A 252 15.53 -21.49 5.65
CA PHE A 252 14.28 -21.09 5.01
C PHE A 252 13.89 -22.03 3.86
N ILE A 253 12.58 -22.16 3.65
CA ILE A 253 11.94 -22.73 2.48
C ILE A 253 11.00 -21.66 1.93
N VAL A 254 10.97 -21.49 0.61
CA VAL A 254 10.04 -20.56 -0.03
C VAL A 254 8.85 -21.32 -0.59
N GLN A 255 7.64 -20.86 -0.30
CA GLN A 255 6.43 -21.33 -0.95
C GLN A 255 6.02 -20.33 -2.02
N HIS A 256 6.07 -20.76 -3.28
CA HIS A 256 5.82 -19.90 -4.44
C HIS A 256 4.34 -19.98 -4.86
N TRP A 257 3.63 -18.86 -4.85
CA TRP A 257 2.20 -18.79 -5.20
C TRP A 257 1.90 -17.87 -6.38
N LEU A 258 2.49 -16.68 -6.44
CA LEU A 258 2.27 -15.69 -7.49
C LEU A 258 3.44 -14.71 -7.59
N GLY A 259 3.87 -14.41 -8.82
CA GLY A 259 4.91 -13.39 -9.06
C GLY A 259 6.30 -13.78 -8.55
N ASN A 260 7.25 -12.84 -8.59
CA ASN A 260 8.64 -13.05 -8.13
C ASN A 260 9.34 -14.29 -8.73
N ASP A 261 8.98 -14.68 -9.95
CA ASP A 261 9.54 -15.85 -10.64
C ASP A 261 11.07 -15.77 -10.77
N ARG A 262 11.60 -14.56 -11.01
CA ARG A 262 13.04 -14.33 -11.18
C ARG A 262 13.79 -14.51 -9.87
N GLU A 263 13.24 -13.97 -8.79
CA GLU A 263 13.78 -14.08 -7.44
C GLU A 263 13.72 -15.53 -6.96
N THR A 264 12.61 -16.23 -7.25
CA THR A 264 12.44 -17.65 -6.95
C THR A 264 13.46 -18.51 -7.71
N ALA A 265 13.66 -18.26 -9.01
CA ALA A 265 14.67 -18.94 -9.81
C ALA A 265 16.09 -18.69 -9.28
N ALA A 266 16.41 -17.45 -8.89
CA ALA A 266 17.69 -17.11 -8.28
C ALA A 266 17.92 -17.81 -6.93
N PHE A 267 16.87 -17.96 -6.12
CA PHE A 267 16.93 -18.70 -4.86
C PHE A 267 17.19 -20.19 -5.08
N LEU A 268 16.50 -20.81 -6.03
CA LEU A 268 16.76 -22.19 -6.45
C LEU A 268 18.20 -22.38 -6.95
N ALA A 269 18.71 -21.45 -7.77
CA ALA A 269 20.08 -21.50 -8.27
C ALA A 269 21.15 -21.39 -7.17
N ALA A 270 20.82 -20.74 -6.05
CA ALA A 270 21.68 -20.64 -4.88
C ALA A 270 21.58 -21.86 -3.95
N GLY A 271 20.79 -22.88 -4.29
CA GLY A 271 20.56 -24.07 -3.46
C GLY A 271 19.40 -23.94 -2.47
N GLY A 272 18.65 -22.84 -2.53
CA GLY A 272 17.42 -22.64 -1.74
C GLY A 272 16.33 -23.60 -2.18
N GLN A 273 15.44 -23.96 -1.26
CA GLN A 273 14.39 -24.96 -1.49
C GLN A 273 13.02 -24.32 -1.67
N VAL A 274 12.25 -24.79 -2.66
CA VAL A 274 10.93 -24.22 -3.01
C VAL A 274 9.81 -25.26 -2.99
N ILE A 275 8.64 -24.87 -2.51
CA ILE A 275 7.36 -25.57 -2.68
C ILE A 275 6.52 -24.78 -3.70
N SER A 276 5.97 -25.45 -4.71
CA SER A 276 5.07 -24.81 -5.68
C SER A 276 3.61 -24.86 -5.23
N SER A 277 2.98 -23.69 -5.18
CA SER A 277 1.55 -23.47 -4.91
C SER A 277 0.95 -22.47 -5.90
N GLU A 278 1.38 -22.54 -7.17
CA GLU A 278 0.95 -21.62 -8.23
C GLU A 278 -0.56 -21.39 -8.25
N THR A 279 -0.93 -20.12 -8.10
CA THR A 279 -2.32 -19.64 -7.97
C THR A 279 -3.22 -20.09 -9.12
N GLU A 280 -2.66 -20.23 -10.33
CA GLU A 280 -3.41 -20.58 -11.54
C GLU A 280 -3.65 -22.09 -11.71
N HIS A 281 -3.05 -22.92 -10.84
CA HIS A 281 -3.11 -24.38 -10.91
C HIS A 281 -3.56 -25.06 -9.63
N TYR A 282 -3.19 -24.52 -8.46
CA TYR A 282 -3.31 -25.25 -7.19
C TYR A 282 -4.15 -24.56 -6.12
N TYR A 283 -4.63 -23.33 -6.35
CA TYR A 283 -5.55 -22.64 -5.43
C TYR A 283 -6.96 -23.21 -5.50
N ILE A 284 -7.16 -24.32 -4.79
CA ILE A 284 -8.43 -25.06 -4.77
C ILE A 284 -9.55 -24.32 -3.99
N SER A 285 -9.29 -23.14 -3.43
CA SER A 285 -10.35 -22.20 -3.00
C SER A 285 -11.13 -21.62 -4.19
N ARG A 286 -10.52 -21.58 -5.39
CA ARG A 286 -11.18 -21.15 -6.64
C ARG A 286 -12.28 -22.13 -7.06
N PRO A 287 -13.29 -21.68 -7.80
CA PRO A 287 -14.35 -22.58 -8.28
C PRO A 287 -13.78 -23.60 -9.26
N TYR A 288 -14.52 -24.69 -9.48
CA TYR A 288 -14.15 -25.69 -10.48
C TYR A 288 -14.10 -25.14 -11.91
N SER A 289 -14.81 -24.06 -12.23
CA SER A 289 -14.68 -23.44 -13.56
C SER A 289 -13.34 -22.77 -13.83
N ALA A 290 -12.61 -22.42 -12.76
CA ALA A 290 -11.29 -21.83 -12.86
C ALA A 290 -10.20 -22.89 -12.67
N ILE A 291 -10.34 -23.72 -11.63
CA ILE A 291 -9.38 -24.78 -11.29
C ILE A 291 -10.15 -26.07 -11.00
N ASP A 292 -10.30 -26.90 -12.04
CA ASP A 292 -10.78 -28.28 -11.95
C ASP A 292 -9.62 -29.29 -11.97
N VAL A 293 -9.99 -30.58 -12.02
CA VAL A 293 -9.05 -31.70 -12.12
C VAL A 293 -8.23 -31.67 -13.41
N HIS A 294 -8.80 -31.16 -14.51
CA HIS A 294 -8.11 -31.10 -15.80
C HIS A 294 -7.04 -30.00 -15.80
N ASN A 295 -7.33 -28.84 -15.23
CA ASN A 295 -6.36 -27.76 -15.02
C ASN A 295 -5.16 -28.26 -14.19
N ILE A 296 -5.40 -28.97 -13.08
CA ILE A 296 -4.35 -29.57 -12.25
C ILE A 296 -3.49 -30.57 -13.04
N TRP A 297 -4.11 -31.37 -13.91
CA TRP A 297 -3.39 -32.30 -14.78
C TRP A 297 -2.46 -31.55 -15.77
N GLN A 298 -2.95 -30.46 -16.37
CA GLN A 298 -2.22 -29.64 -17.34
C GLN A 298 -1.07 -28.83 -16.73
N ALA A 299 -1.11 -28.53 -15.43
CA ALA A 299 -0.04 -27.81 -14.74
C ALA A 299 1.33 -28.47 -15.01
N PRO A 300 2.41 -27.71 -15.24
CA PRO A 300 3.73 -28.31 -15.42
C PRO A 300 4.17 -29.01 -14.12
N GLU A 301 4.79 -30.19 -14.22
CA GLU A 301 5.37 -30.84 -13.02
C GLU A 301 6.53 -30.05 -12.43
N VAL A 302 7.29 -29.39 -13.31
CA VAL A 302 8.38 -28.49 -12.96
C VAL A 302 8.05 -27.15 -13.64
N PRO A 303 7.65 -26.13 -12.88
CA PRO A 303 7.34 -24.81 -13.43
C PRO A 303 8.57 -24.15 -14.04
N GLU A 304 8.35 -23.15 -14.90
CA GLU A 304 9.42 -22.47 -15.66
C GLU A 304 10.56 -21.99 -14.76
N TYR A 305 10.24 -21.31 -13.66
CA TYR A 305 11.22 -20.76 -12.73
C TYR A 305 12.11 -21.83 -12.05
N ALA A 306 11.69 -23.10 -12.07
CA ALA A 306 12.41 -24.20 -11.45
C ALA A 306 13.12 -25.12 -12.45
N ARG A 307 13.02 -24.88 -13.76
CA ARG A 307 13.54 -25.81 -14.79
C ARG A 307 15.04 -25.97 -14.78
N GLU A 308 15.79 -24.93 -14.41
CA GLU A 308 17.26 -24.97 -14.36
C GLU A 308 17.77 -25.72 -13.12
N HIS A 309 16.97 -25.71 -12.04
CA HIS A 309 17.33 -26.30 -10.73
C HIS A 309 16.17 -27.13 -10.15
N PRO A 310 15.67 -28.14 -10.88
CA PRO A 310 14.47 -28.88 -10.48
C PRO A 310 14.71 -29.82 -9.29
N GLU A 311 15.96 -30.08 -8.93
CA GLU A 311 16.37 -30.80 -7.72
C GLU A 311 16.04 -30.07 -6.42
N ASN A 312 15.91 -28.74 -6.47
CA ASN A 312 15.63 -27.89 -5.32
C ASN A 312 14.13 -27.60 -5.15
N LEU A 313 13.29 -28.09 -6.06
CA LEU A 313 11.84 -28.08 -5.93
C LEU A 313 11.40 -29.25 -5.03
N LEU A 314 11.02 -28.95 -3.78
CA LEU A 314 10.62 -29.93 -2.78
C LEU A 314 9.32 -30.63 -3.11
N GLY A 315 8.39 -29.92 -3.74
CA GLY A 315 7.13 -30.46 -4.19
C GLY A 315 6.04 -29.45 -4.44
N ILE A 316 4.80 -29.92 -4.34
CA ILE A 316 3.59 -29.20 -4.72
C ILE A 316 2.64 -29.17 -3.52
N GLU A 317 1.98 -28.04 -3.32
CA GLU A 317 0.90 -27.89 -2.36
C GLU A 317 -0.31 -27.20 -2.99
N CYS A 318 -1.52 -27.65 -2.60
CA CYS A 318 -2.77 -27.01 -3.00
C CYS A 318 -3.45 -26.26 -1.84
N PRO A 319 -3.40 -24.92 -1.84
CA PRO A 319 -4.05 -24.13 -0.81
C PRO A 319 -5.57 -24.07 -0.92
N MET A 320 -6.27 -24.30 0.20
CA MET A 320 -7.69 -24.02 0.35
C MET A 320 -7.91 -22.86 1.34
N TRP A 321 -7.81 -21.64 0.83
CA TRP A 321 -8.31 -20.44 1.50
C TRP A 321 -9.83 -20.53 1.77
N SER A 322 -10.28 -20.00 2.90
CA SER A 322 -11.58 -20.32 3.48
C SER A 322 -12.60 -19.19 3.46
N GLU A 323 -12.37 -18.10 2.71
CA GLU A 323 -13.32 -16.98 2.59
C GLU A 323 -14.74 -17.45 2.25
N ARG A 324 -14.87 -18.47 1.38
CA ARG A 324 -16.18 -19.00 0.94
C ARG A 324 -16.43 -20.42 1.41
N VAL A 325 -15.86 -20.81 2.56
CA VAL A 325 -15.97 -22.15 3.15
C VAL A 325 -16.82 -22.08 4.42
N THR A 326 -18.12 -21.88 4.22
CA THR A 326 -19.07 -21.58 5.30
C THR A 326 -19.50 -22.80 6.11
N ASN A 327 -19.18 -24.02 5.65
CA ASN A 327 -19.47 -25.27 6.33
C ASN A 327 -18.62 -26.42 5.80
N GLU A 328 -18.66 -27.56 6.50
CA GLU A 328 -17.92 -28.78 6.19
C GLU A 328 -18.19 -29.28 4.76
N LYS A 329 -19.44 -29.30 4.30
CA LYS A 329 -19.78 -29.76 2.94
C LYS A 329 -19.13 -28.92 1.86
N ARG A 330 -18.99 -27.62 2.11
CA ARG A 330 -18.30 -26.71 1.19
C ARG A 330 -16.79 -26.98 1.17
N ALA A 331 -16.19 -27.26 2.32
CA ALA A 331 -14.78 -27.68 2.41
C ALA A 331 -14.55 -28.97 1.63
N GLU A 332 -15.37 -30.00 1.87
CA GLU A 332 -15.30 -31.27 1.13
C GLU A 332 -15.42 -31.06 -0.37
N TYR A 333 -16.42 -30.28 -0.80
CA TYR A 333 -16.65 -29.94 -2.19
C TYR A 333 -15.41 -29.33 -2.83
N LEU A 334 -14.73 -28.42 -2.13
CA LEU A 334 -13.54 -27.79 -2.68
C LEU A 334 -12.33 -28.74 -2.68
N LEU A 335 -12.12 -29.49 -1.61
CA LEU A 335 -10.96 -30.38 -1.46
C LEU A 335 -11.04 -31.58 -2.41
N PHE A 336 -12.18 -32.24 -2.53
CA PHE A 336 -12.28 -33.54 -3.20
C PHE A 336 -13.14 -33.41 -4.48
N PRO A 337 -12.65 -33.84 -5.67
CA PRO A 337 -11.50 -34.71 -5.90
C PRO A 337 -10.16 -34.00 -6.27
N ARG A 338 -10.01 -32.71 -5.98
CA ARG A 338 -8.78 -31.95 -6.36
C ARG A 338 -7.55 -32.35 -5.55
N VAL A 339 -7.69 -32.67 -4.26
CA VAL A 339 -6.63 -33.25 -3.41
C VAL A 339 -6.11 -34.56 -4.01
N PRO A 340 -6.95 -35.56 -4.38
CA PRO A 340 -6.49 -36.72 -5.13
C PRO A 340 -5.73 -36.38 -6.42
N ALA A 341 -6.19 -35.40 -7.19
CA ALA A 341 -5.54 -34.99 -8.44
C ALA A 341 -4.13 -34.42 -8.18
N VAL A 342 -4.00 -33.53 -7.19
CA VAL A 342 -2.71 -32.96 -6.78
C VAL A 342 -1.81 -34.03 -6.20
N ALA A 343 -2.34 -34.99 -5.43
CA ALA A 343 -1.56 -36.09 -4.87
C ALA A 343 -0.94 -36.98 -5.98
N LEU A 344 -1.68 -37.28 -7.05
CA LEU A 344 -1.16 -38.01 -8.21
C LEU A 344 -0.07 -37.21 -8.93
N LYS A 345 -0.33 -35.90 -9.16
CA LYS A 345 0.64 -34.98 -9.79
C LYS A 345 1.93 -34.88 -8.99
N ALA A 346 1.83 -34.63 -7.69
CA ALA A 346 2.97 -34.51 -6.78
C ALA A 346 3.65 -35.86 -6.51
N GLY A 347 2.91 -36.95 -6.61
CA GLY A 347 3.43 -38.31 -6.61
C GLY A 347 4.22 -38.66 -7.88
N ARG A 348 4.17 -37.82 -8.92
CA ARG A 348 4.66 -38.09 -10.28
C ARG A 348 4.12 -39.40 -10.86
N GLN A 349 2.96 -39.82 -10.37
CA GLN A 349 2.22 -40.97 -10.86
C GLN A 349 1.36 -40.47 -12.01
N HIS A 350 1.44 -41.09 -13.18
CA HIS A 350 0.64 -40.74 -14.36
C HIS A 350 0.92 -39.36 -14.97
N ALA A 351 2.10 -38.78 -14.68
CA ALA A 351 2.58 -37.51 -15.22
C ALA A 351 2.54 -37.38 -16.75
N SER A 352 2.78 -38.50 -17.43
CA SER A 352 2.84 -38.63 -18.90
C SER A 352 1.61 -39.30 -19.50
N ASP A 353 0.61 -39.61 -18.68
CA ASP A 353 -0.53 -40.41 -19.11
C ASP A 353 -1.60 -39.53 -19.76
N SER A 354 -2.43 -40.15 -20.61
CA SER A 354 -3.56 -39.44 -21.21
C SER A 354 -4.51 -38.93 -20.13
N TRP A 355 -5.25 -37.87 -20.46
CA TRP A 355 -6.28 -37.32 -19.59
C TRP A 355 -7.23 -38.40 -19.06
N GLU A 356 -7.66 -39.34 -19.90
CA GLU A 356 -8.57 -40.42 -19.50
C GLU A 356 -7.99 -41.31 -18.40
N ALA A 357 -6.71 -41.66 -18.49
CA ALA A 357 -6.03 -42.48 -17.50
C ALA A 357 -5.87 -41.73 -16.17
N PHE A 358 -5.43 -40.47 -16.21
CA PHE A 358 -5.35 -39.60 -15.04
C PHE A 358 -6.72 -39.45 -14.36
N ARG A 359 -7.75 -39.16 -15.14
CA ARG A 359 -9.14 -39.02 -14.66
C ARG A 359 -9.66 -40.31 -14.01
N GLN A 360 -9.33 -41.47 -14.57
CA GLN A 360 -9.70 -42.77 -13.97
C GLN A 360 -8.97 -43.00 -12.63
N ALA A 361 -7.69 -42.65 -12.53
CA ALA A 361 -6.93 -42.76 -11.29
C ALA A 361 -7.51 -41.84 -10.19
N VAL A 362 -7.83 -40.59 -10.52
CA VAL A 362 -8.52 -39.66 -9.61
C VAL A 362 -9.86 -40.24 -9.14
N GLY A 363 -10.67 -40.78 -10.06
CA GLY A 363 -11.95 -41.42 -9.72
C GLY A 363 -11.79 -42.62 -8.78
N GLY A 364 -10.72 -43.42 -8.94
CA GLY A 364 -10.39 -44.54 -8.06
C GLY A 364 -10.05 -44.11 -6.63
N LEU A 365 -9.28 -43.03 -6.47
CA LEU A 365 -8.98 -42.43 -5.16
C LEU A 365 -10.22 -41.77 -4.56
N GLN A 366 -11.02 -41.05 -5.36
CA GLN A 366 -12.25 -40.42 -4.91
C GLN A 366 -13.24 -41.47 -4.35
N ALA A 367 -13.41 -42.61 -5.02
CA ALA A 367 -14.26 -43.70 -4.53
C ALA A 367 -13.74 -44.34 -3.21
N GLN A 368 -12.48 -44.15 -2.86
CA GLN A 368 -11.94 -44.53 -1.55
C GLN A 368 -12.25 -43.46 -0.49
N VAL A 369 -12.11 -42.18 -0.83
CA VAL A 369 -12.48 -41.05 0.02
C VAL A 369 -13.97 -41.08 0.36
N GLU A 370 -14.84 -41.37 -0.60
CA GLU A 370 -16.30 -41.49 -0.38
C GLU A 370 -16.67 -42.60 0.59
N ARG A 371 -15.87 -43.68 0.68
CA ARG A 371 -16.08 -44.75 1.67
C ARG A 371 -15.79 -44.31 3.10
N LEU A 372 -15.06 -43.19 3.29
CA LEU A 372 -14.86 -42.54 4.58
C LEU A 372 -15.99 -41.55 4.93
N GLY A 373 -17.01 -41.44 4.06
CA GLY A 373 -18.12 -40.50 4.25
C GLY A 373 -17.80 -39.07 3.83
N VAL A 374 -16.74 -38.85 3.05
CA VAL A 374 -16.38 -37.55 2.46
C VAL A 374 -16.90 -37.51 1.03
N THR A 375 -17.89 -36.68 0.75
CA THR A 375 -18.63 -36.77 -0.52
C THR A 375 -17.89 -36.05 -1.64
N GLY A 376 -17.30 -34.90 -1.32
CA GLY A 376 -16.64 -34.05 -2.31
C GLY A 376 -17.58 -33.44 -3.34
N ALA A 377 -17.02 -32.99 -4.44
CA ALA A 377 -17.72 -32.41 -5.56
C ALA A 377 -18.29 -33.49 -6.51
N PRO A 378 -19.55 -33.32 -6.97
CA PRO A 378 -20.17 -34.31 -7.86
C PRO A 378 -19.43 -34.40 -9.20
N GLU A 379 -19.35 -35.60 -9.78
CA GLU A 379 -18.60 -35.88 -11.02
C GLU A 379 -18.92 -34.92 -12.18
N ARG A 380 -20.14 -34.41 -12.25
CA ARG A 380 -20.58 -33.43 -13.26
C ARG A 380 -19.83 -32.09 -13.22
N VAL A 381 -19.25 -31.67 -12.08
CA VAL A 381 -18.63 -30.33 -11.94
C VAL A 381 -17.14 -30.30 -12.30
N TRP A 382 -16.50 -31.45 -12.43
CA TRP A 382 -15.12 -31.58 -12.94
C TRP A 382 -15.08 -32.33 -14.28
N LYS A 383 -16.25 -32.42 -14.93
CA LYS A 383 -16.46 -32.82 -16.33
C LYS A 383 -17.35 -31.78 -17.04
N ILE A 384 -17.10 -30.51 -16.79
CA ILE A 384 -17.95 -29.42 -17.30
C ILE A 384 -17.63 -29.10 -18.76
N SER A 385 -18.66 -28.68 -19.49
CA SER A 385 -18.50 -28.12 -20.83
C SER A 385 -17.88 -26.72 -20.74
N GLU A 386 -17.26 -26.24 -21.83
CA GLU A 386 -16.72 -24.87 -21.90
C GLU A 386 -17.80 -23.80 -21.65
N GLU A 387 -19.07 -24.12 -21.95
CA GLU A 387 -20.22 -23.26 -21.69
C GLU A 387 -20.54 -23.13 -20.18
N ASP A 388 -20.54 -24.24 -19.43
CA ASP A 388 -20.76 -24.23 -17.99
C ASP A 388 -19.59 -23.57 -17.24
N ALA A 389 -18.35 -23.76 -17.72
CA ALA A 389 -17.18 -23.07 -17.19
C ALA A 389 -17.32 -21.55 -17.36
N ARG A 390 -17.80 -21.10 -18.53
CA ARG A 390 -18.04 -19.68 -18.79
C ARG A 390 -19.17 -19.10 -17.92
N ALA A 391 -20.26 -19.85 -17.71
CA ALA A 391 -21.35 -19.41 -16.85
C ALA A 391 -20.92 -19.19 -15.39
N GLU A 392 -20.06 -20.05 -14.86
CA GLU A 392 -19.52 -19.88 -13.49
C GLU A 392 -18.51 -18.73 -13.43
N LEU A 393 -17.67 -18.53 -14.47
CA LEU A 393 -16.82 -17.34 -14.61
C LEU A 393 -17.65 -16.05 -14.60
N ASP A 394 -18.78 -16.02 -15.32
CA ASP A 394 -19.71 -14.90 -15.32
C ASP A 394 -20.35 -14.69 -13.94
N ALA A 395 -20.70 -15.77 -13.23
CA ALA A 395 -21.18 -15.70 -11.85
C ALA A 395 -20.12 -15.11 -10.89
N GLN A 396 -18.84 -15.45 -11.09
CA GLN A 396 -17.73 -14.85 -10.34
C GLN A 396 -17.54 -13.38 -10.65
N ALA A 397 -17.60 -13.00 -11.93
CA ALA A 397 -17.50 -11.63 -12.37
C ALA A 397 -18.65 -10.79 -11.76
N ALA A 398 -19.87 -11.33 -11.77
CA ALA A 398 -21.02 -10.71 -11.12
C ALA A 398 -20.83 -10.59 -9.60
N MET A 399 -20.22 -11.58 -8.95
CA MET A 399 -19.88 -11.50 -7.53
C MET A 399 -18.87 -10.39 -7.23
N ARG A 400 -17.83 -10.22 -8.06
CA ARG A 400 -16.83 -9.15 -7.90
C ARG A 400 -17.42 -7.74 -8.03
N GLN A 401 -18.56 -7.61 -8.71
CA GLN A 401 -19.26 -6.33 -8.90
C GLN A 401 -20.26 -6.01 -7.77
N ARG A 402 -20.44 -6.87 -6.77
CA ARG A 402 -21.40 -6.67 -5.68
C ARG A 402 -21.01 -5.50 -4.75
N PRO A 403 -21.98 -4.81 -4.11
CA PRO A 403 -21.70 -3.67 -3.23
C PRO A 403 -20.71 -3.97 -2.10
N GLU A 404 -20.80 -5.15 -1.48
CA GLU A 404 -19.90 -5.50 -0.37
C GLU A 404 -18.47 -5.73 -0.87
N MET A 405 -18.31 -6.29 -2.07
CA MET A 405 -16.99 -6.39 -2.71
C MET A 405 -16.49 -5.02 -3.16
N GLN A 406 -17.37 -4.11 -3.59
CA GLN A 406 -17.02 -2.72 -3.88
C GLN A 406 -16.50 -2.00 -2.63
N ASP A 407 -17.01 -2.31 -1.44
CA ASP A 407 -16.50 -1.74 -0.19
C ASP A 407 -15.06 -2.19 0.10
N VAL A 408 -14.73 -3.48 -0.10
CA VAL A 408 -13.35 -3.99 0.02
C VAL A 408 -12.43 -3.32 -1.02
N TRP A 409 -12.85 -3.24 -2.28
CA TRP A 409 -12.07 -2.55 -3.32
C TRP A 409 -11.89 -1.07 -3.01
N ARG A 410 -12.91 -0.41 -2.47
CA ARG A 410 -12.84 0.99 -2.03
C ARG A 410 -11.85 1.17 -0.88
N ILE A 411 -11.78 0.23 0.06
CA ILE A 411 -10.77 0.24 1.12
C ILE A 411 -9.37 0.12 0.52
N CYS A 412 -9.13 -0.89 -0.33
CA CYS A 412 -7.83 -1.08 -0.99
C CYS A 412 -7.42 0.13 -1.85
N ASP A 413 -8.36 0.71 -2.62
CA ASP A 413 -8.12 1.92 -3.39
C ASP A 413 -7.83 3.13 -2.48
N GLY A 414 -8.56 3.26 -1.37
CA GLY A 414 -8.29 4.28 -0.33
C GLY A 414 -6.89 4.16 0.25
N LEU A 415 -6.44 2.95 0.60
CA LEU A 415 -5.08 2.70 1.10
C LEU A 415 -4.02 3.06 0.05
N LEU A 416 -4.24 2.66 -1.21
CA LEU A 416 -3.35 2.98 -2.33
C LEU A 416 -3.27 4.50 -2.59
N ARG A 417 -4.40 5.20 -2.55
CA ARG A 417 -4.47 6.67 -2.67
C ARG A 417 -3.69 7.35 -1.55
N GLN A 418 -3.82 6.85 -0.32
CA GLN A 418 -3.09 7.40 0.82
C GLN A 418 -1.57 7.16 0.68
N GLU A 419 -1.14 5.98 0.23
CA GLU A 419 0.27 5.74 -0.08
C GLU A 419 0.79 6.71 -1.15
N LYS A 420 0.04 6.92 -2.23
CA LYS A 420 0.40 7.87 -3.29
C LYS A 420 0.48 9.30 -2.75
N LEU A 421 -0.43 9.69 -1.85
CA LEU A 421 -0.43 11.00 -1.21
C LEU A 421 0.82 11.20 -0.34
N GLU A 422 1.20 10.19 0.45
CA GLU A 422 2.41 10.23 1.29
C GLU A 422 3.67 10.43 0.43
N LYS A 423 3.81 9.66 -0.64
CA LYS A 423 4.91 9.79 -1.62
C LYS A 423 4.93 11.18 -2.25
N LEU A 424 3.76 11.70 -2.62
CA LEU A 424 3.65 13.04 -3.21
C LEU A 424 4.07 14.12 -2.22
N LEU A 425 3.62 14.07 -0.96
CA LEU A 425 4.00 15.05 0.08
C LEU A 425 5.52 15.10 0.28
N PHE A 426 6.18 13.95 0.25
CA PHE A 426 7.64 13.88 0.31
C PHE A 426 8.29 14.47 -0.95
N ALA A 427 7.82 14.09 -2.13
CA ALA A 427 8.35 14.56 -3.41
C ALA A 427 8.26 16.09 -3.59
N ILE A 428 7.21 16.71 -3.06
CA ILE A 428 7.05 18.18 -3.08
C ILE A 428 7.77 18.89 -1.92
N GLY A 429 8.46 18.17 -1.04
CA GLY A 429 9.21 18.76 0.08
C GLY A 429 8.32 19.34 1.18
N MET A 430 7.16 18.73 1.45
CA MET A 430 6.27 19.18 2.52
C MET A 430 6.95 19.06 3.90
N PRO A 431 6.90 20.09 4.77
CA PRO A 431 7.40 19.96 6.13
C PRO A 431 6.71 18.81 6.87
N ARG A 432 7.50 17.88 7.41
CA ARG A 432 7.00 16.65 8.07
C ARG A 432 5.87 16.90 9.08
N PRO A 433 5.93 17.91 9.98
CA PRO A 433 4.83 18.18 10.91
C PRO A 433 3.51 18.53 10.22
N TYR A 434 3.55 19.20 9.07
CA TYR A 434 2.33 19.53 8.33
C TYR A 434 1.86 18.38 7.44
N ALA A 435 2.80 17.64 6.82
CA ALA A 435 2.49 16.43 6.06
C ALA A 435 1.71 15.41 6.92
N LEU A 436 2.12 15.18 8.17
CA LEU A 436 1.39 14.28 9.07
C LEU A 436 -0.06 14.72 9.28
N ARG A 437 -0.33 16.02 9.45
CA ARG A 437 -1.71 16.53 9.58
C ARG A 437 -2.55 16.32 8.32
N VAL A 438 -1.97 16.54 7.15
CA VAL A 438 -2.64 16.27 5.86
C VAL A 438 -2.98 14.77 5.73
N MET A 439 -2.03 13.91 6.11
CA MET A 439 -2.22 12.46 6.08
C MET A 439 -3.26 11.96 7.09
N ASP A 440 -3.37 12.60 8.26
CA ASP A 440 -4.40 12.30 9.25
C ASP A 440 -5.82 12.62 8.70
N PHE A 441 -5.97 13.67 7.88
CA PHE A 441 -7.25 13.96 7.22
C PHE A 441 -7.59 12.99 6.09
N ALA A 442 -6.60 12.59 5.29
CA ALA A 442 -6.78 11.57 4.25
C ALA A 442 -7.24 10.22 4.82
N TRP A 443 -7.01 9.98 6.11
CA TRP A 443 -7.43 8.77 6.83
C TRP A 443 -8.90 8.70 7.19
N THR A 444 -9.63 9.81 7.13
CA THR A 444 -11.07 9.82 7.43
C THR A 444 -11.93 9.00 6.46
N GLU A 445 -11.37 8.53 5.34
CA GLU A 445 -12.04 7.66 4.36
C GLU A 445 -11.96 6.16 4.68
N VAL A 446 -11.12 5.73 5.65
CA VAL A 446 -11.00 4.31 6.08
C VAL A 446 -11.07 4.14 7.63
N PRO A 447 -11.97 4.85 8.37
CA PRO A 447 -11.90 4.92 9.84
C PRO A 447 -12.10 3.57 10.51
N GLU A 448 -12.91 2.73 9.89
CA GLU A 448 -13.30 1.40 10.36
C GLU A 448 -12.14 0.41 10.40
N TYR A 449 -10.91 0.77 9.99
CA TYR A 449 -9.74 -0.13 10.05
C TYR A 449 -8.43 0.54 10.53
N CYS A 450 -8.34 1.88 10.52
CA CYS A 450 -7.06 2.58 10.66
C CYS A 450 -7.03 3.70 11.73
N GLY A 451 -8.08 3.88 12.55
CA GLY A 451 -7.99 4.64 13.81
C GLY A 451 -8.88 5.88 13.97
N GLU A 452 -8.55 6.67 14.99
CA GLU A 452 -9.36 7.78 15.52
C GLU A 452 -9.38 9.00 14.59
N GLN A 453 -10.54 9.65 14.45
CA GLN A 453 -10.68 10.88 13.68
C GLN A 453 -9.86 12.03 14.30
N PRO A 454 -9.05 12.76 13.51
CA PRO A 454 -8.43 13.98 13.99
C PRO A 454 -9.50 15.05 14.26
N GLU A 455 -9.30 15.84 15.32
CA GLU A 455 -10.09 17.05 15.53
C GLU A 455 -9.91 17.99 14.33
N LYS A 456 -11.01 18.53 13.80
CA LYS A 456 -10.97 19.51 12.70
C LYS A 456 -10.24 20.78 13.17
N ASN A 457 -8.95 20.85 12.88
CA ASN A 457 -8.17 22.08 13.03
C ASN A 457 -8.40 22.96 11.79
N GLY A 458 -8.71 24.24 11.98
CA GLY A 458 -8.94 25.22 10.91
C GLY A 458 -7.67 25.64 10.15
N ASP A 459 -6.66 24.76 10.06
CA ASP A 459 -5.35 25.05 9.47
C ASP A 459 -5.24 24.65 7.98
N GLY A 460 -6.34 24.20 7.37
CA GLY A 460 -6.44 23.88 5.94
C GLY A 460 -5.83 22.55 5.50
N ALA A 461 -5.38 21.71 6.44
CA ALA A 461 -4.79 20.41 6.10
C ALA A 461 -5.82 19.45 5.45
N ASP A 462 -7.10 19.55 5.82
CA ASP A 462 -8.20 18.80 5.22
C ASP A 462 -8.44 19.19 3.75
N GLU A 463 -8.39 20.49 3.46
CA GLU A 463 -8.50 21.03 2.11
C GLU A 463 -7.29 20.64 1.27
N MET A 464 -6.09 20.70 1.85
CA MET A 464 -4.87 20.22 1.17
C MET A 464 -4.96 18.73 0.83
N ALA A 465 -5.42 17.89 1.76
CA ALA A 465 -5.58 16.45 1.52
C ALA A 465 -6.50 16.19 0.33
N ARG A 466 -7.69 16.81 0.32
CA ARG A 466 -8.66 16.70 -0.78
C ARG A 466 -8.06 17.13 -2.12
N GLN A 467 -7.34 18.24 -2.12
CA GLN A 467 -6.73 18.79 -3.33
C GLN A 467 -5.56 17.97 -3.88
N LEU A 468 -4.70 17.44 -3.02
CA LEU A 468 -3.59 16.59 -3.44
C LEU A 468 -4.06 15.21 -3.89
N ILE A 469 -5.12 14.65 -3.29
CA ILE A 469 -5.79 13.46 -3.82
C ILE A 469 -6.35 13.75 -5.22
N THR A 470 -7.02 14.90 -5.40
CA THR A 470 -7.50 15.32 -6.73
C THR A 470 -6.34 15.49 -7.72
N ALA A 471 -5.17 15.95 -7.27
CA ALA A 471 -3.98 16.06 -8.11
C ALA A 471 -3.46 14.69 -8.58
N LEU A 472 -3.52 13.68 -7.72
CA LEU A 472 -3.18 12.29 -8.06
C LEU A 472 -4.17 11.71 -9.08
N ASP A 473 -5.47 11.92 -8.87
CA ASP A 473 -6.51 11.48 -9.81
C ASP A 473 -6.32 12.18 -11.19
N SER A 474 -6.01 13.48 -11.18
CA SER A 474 -5.69 14.25 -12.39
C SER A 474 -4.45 13.73 -13.12
N ARG A 475 -3.46 13.22 -12.39
CA ARG A 475 -2.25 12.60 -12.95
C ARG A 475 -2.51 11.22 -13.53
N ALA A 476 -3.37 10.42 -12.92
CA ALA A 476 -3.71 9.10 -13.40
C ALA A 476 -4.56 9.16 -14.68
N ASP A 477 -5.64 9.93 -14.66
CA ASP A 477 -6.66 9.89 -15.71
C ASP A 477 -7.25 11.26 -16.10
N GLY A 478 -6.69 12.35 -15.60
CA GLY A 478 -7.19 13.70 -15.86
C GLY A 478 -6.24 14.57 -16.68
N ALA A 479 -6.19 15.86 -16.33
CA ALA A 479 -5.52 16.89 -17.12
C ALA A 479 -3.99 16.72 -17.19
N TRP A 480 -3.41 15.90 -16.31
CA TRP A 480 -1.98 15.64 -16.23
C TRP A 480 -1.55 14.29 -16.78
N LYS A 481 -2.46 13.48 -17.34
CA LYS A 481 -2.18 12.10 -17.79
C LYS A 481 -0.99 12.02 -18.75
N ASP A 482 -0.97 12.87 -19.78
CA ASP A 482 0.01 12.81 -20.87
C ASP A 482 1.13 13.86 -20.74
N LEU A 483 1.21 14.56 -19.60
CA LEU A 483 2.19 15.61 -19.36
C LEU A 483 3.45 15.07 -18.65
N PRO A 484 4.61 15.75 -18.75
CA PRO A 484 5.85 15.36 -18.08
C PRO A 484 5.73 15.37 -16.55
N GLU A 485 6.31 14.34 -15.91
CA GLU A 485 6.27 14.17 -14.45
C GLU A 485 7.05 15.24 -13.71
N ASP A 486 8.20 15.68 -14.24
CA ASP A 486 9.03 16.73 -13.64
C ASP A 486 8.27 18.06 -13.56
N VAL A 487 7.56 18.44 -14.64
CA VAL A 487 6.72 19.64 -14.68
C VAL A 487 5.56 19.51 -13.69
N TRP A 488 4.93 18.33 -13.60
CA TRP A 488 3.86 18.08 -12.63
C TRP A 488 4.35 18.26 -11.18
N LEU A 489 5.45 17.61 -10.81
CA LEU A 489 6.04 17.71 -9.48
C LEU A 489 6.47 19.14 -9.14
N ASP A 490 7.17 19.81 -10.06
CA ASP A 490 7.56 21.21 -9.87
C ASP A 490 6.36 22.13 -9.70
N THR A 491 5.26 21.86 -10.42
CA THR A 491 4.00 22.62 -10.31
C THR A 491 3.35 22.43 -8.94
N LEU A 492 3.37 21.21 -8.40
CA LEU A 492 2.79 20.90 -7.08
C LEU A 492 3.66 21.36 -5.89
N LYS A 493 4.93 21.74 -6.09
CA LYS A 493 5.75 22.39 -5.03
C LYS A 493 5.16 23.71 -4.53
N CYS A 494 4.17 24.29 -5.22
CA CYS A 494 3.42 25.43 -4.68
C CYS A 494 2.74 25.13 -3.33
N PHE A 495 2.30 23.89 -3.09
CA PHE A 495 1.66 23.49 -1.84
C PHE A 495 2.61 23.61 -0.64
N SER A 496 3.81 23.02 -0.73
CA SER A 496 4.83 23.10 0.32
C SER A 496 5.35 24.52 0.49
N ARG A 497 5.54 25.25 -0.62
CA ARG A 497 5.91 26.67 -0.59
C ARG A 497 4.89 27.52 0.16
N PHE A 498 3.60 27.30 -0.07
CA PHE A 498 2.55 28.08 0.60
C PHE A 498 2.49 27.83 2.11
N VAL A 499 2.67 26.57 2.51
CA VAL A 499 2.77 26.16 3.92
C VAL A 499 3.99 26.80 4.60
N ALA A 500 5.14 26.79 3.93
CA ALA A 500 6.38 27.40 4.44
C ALA A 500 6.28 28.93 4.55
N GLU A 501 5.61 29.58 3.60
CA GLU A 501 5.33 31.02 3.67
C GLU A 501 4.41 31.37 4.83
N HIS A 502 3.33 30.62 5.04
CA HIS A 502 2.45 30.85 6.18
C HIS A 502 3.20 30.73 7.51
N TYR A 503 4.09 29.73 7.63
CA TYR A 503 4.94 29.56 8.80
C TYR A 503 5.89 30.75 9.01
N ARG A 504 6.51 31.27 7.94
CA ARG A 504 7.38 32.46 8.03
C ARG A 504 6.62 33.69 8.55
N SER A 505 5.38 33.87 8.14
CA SER A 505 4.56 35.03 8.52
C SER A 505 3.93 34.92 9.91
N THR A 506 3.65 33.72 10.39
CA THR A 506 2.81 33.50 11.59
C THR A 506 3.48 32.68 12.70
N GLY A 507 4.55 31.95 12.40
CA GLY A 507 5.14 30.96 13.29
C GLY A 507 4.40 29.62 13.35
N ALA A 508 3.33 29.44 12.56
CA ALA A 508 2.53 28.21 12.51
C ALA A 508 2.32 27.72 11.07
N TYR A 509 2.30 26.41 10.85
CA TYR A 509 1.97 25.85 9.54
C TYR A 509 0.46 25.91 9.28
N ALA A 510 0.05 26.38 8.11
CA ALA A 510 -1.33 26.30 7.62
C ALA A 510 -1.36 26.38 6.08
N PHE A 511 -2.47 25.99 5.48
CA PHE A 511 -2.75 26.08 4.05
C PHE A 511 -3.96 26.98 3.79
N ASP A 512 -3.67 28.24 3.45
CA ASP A 512 -4.65 29.32 3.36
C ASP A 512 -4.95 29.76 1.92
N ARG A 513 -4.31 29.15 0.93
CA ARG A 513 -4.35 29.53 -0.49
C ARG A 513 -4.86 28.44 -1.41
N PHE A 514 -5.75 27.60 -0.87
CA PHE A 514 -6.41 26.51 -1.59
C PHE A 514 -7.16 26.95 -2.86
N TRP A 515 -7.64 28.20 -2.93
CA TRP A 515 -8.29 28.75 -4.13
C TRP A 515 -7.30 28.99 -5.29
N TRP A 516 -6.00 29.07 -5.01
CA TRP A 516 -4.96 29.26 -6.02
C TRP A 516 -4.64 27.95 -6.75
N THR A 517 -4.43 26.89 -5.97
CA THR A 517 -3.91 25.57 -6.35
C THR A 517 -4.81 24.76 -7.29
N THR A 518 -6.09 25.14 -7.42
CA THR A 518 -7.01 24.53 -8.40
C THR A 518 -6.51 24.68 -9.85
N ARG A 519 -5.74 25.74 -10.15
CA ARG A 519 -5.14 25.97 -11.49
C ARG A 519 -4.05 24.95 -11.79
N GLN A 520 -3.21 24.66 -10.80
CA GLN A 520 -2.13 23.70 -10.86
C GLN A 520 -2.69 22.29 -11.04
N ILE A 521 -3.68 21.90 -10.23
CA ILE A 521 -4.35 20.59 -10.30
C ILE A 521 -4.99 20.37 -11.68
N GLY A 522 -5.62 21.41 -12.24
CA GLY A 522 -6.32 21.36 -13.52
C GLY A 522 -5.44 21.56 -14.75
N ALA A 523 -4.11 21.49 -14.64
CA ALA A 523 -3.15 21.74 -15.72
C ALA A 523 -3.41 23.07 -16.46
N ARG A 524 -3.78 24.12 -15.72
CA ARG A 524 -3.94 25.49 -16.24
C ARG A 524 -2.78 26.39 -15.87
N LEU A 525 -1.97 26.01 -14.89
CA LEU A 525 -0.79 26.75 -14.45
C LEU A 525 0.35 25.77 -14.21
N PHE A 526 1.50 26.04 -14.83
CA PHE A 526 2.69 25.18 -14.80
C PHE A 526 3.87 25.90 -14.16
N ARG A 527 4.62 25.24 -13.28
CA ARG A 527 5.95 25.68 -12.86
C ARG A 527 6.97 25.06 -13.81
N ILE A 528 7.73 25.89 -14.51
CA ILE A 528 8.77 25.43 -15.44
C ILE A 528 10.01 26.27 -15.19
N GLY A 529 11.02 25.72 -14.51
CA GLY A 529 12.19 26.49 -14.08
C GLY A 529 11.82 27.51 -13.00
N GLU A 530 12.12 28.78 -13.24
CA GLU A 530 12.00 29.87 -12.26
C GLU A 530 10.65 30.61 -12.28
N LEU A 531 9.79 30.37 -13.26
CA LEU A 531 8.51 31.08 -13.43
C LEU A 531 7.33 30.11 -13.48
N GLU A 532 6.13 30.69 -13.31
CA GLU A 532 4.86 30.00 -13.47
C GLU A 532 4.09 30.54 -14.67
N TYR A 533 3.48 29.64 -15.45
CA TYR A 533 2.84 29.94 -16.73
C TYR A 533 1.37 29.50 -16.67
N GLU A 534 0.44 30.45 -16.56
CA GLU A 534 -1.01 30.19 -16.52
C GLU A 534 -1.65 30.43 -17.90
N LEU A 535 -2.39 29.45 -18.39
CA LEU A 535 -3.18 29.53 -19.61
C LEU A 535 -4.48 30.28 -19.30
N ARG A 536 -4.61 31.52 -19.81
CA ARG A 536 -5.78 32.38 -19.58
C ARG A 536 -6.61 32.53 -20.84
N GLU A 537 -7.91 32.41 -20.68
CA GLU A 537 -8.89 32.77 -21.70
C GLU A 537 -9.99 33.63 -21.06
N GLU A 538 -10.23 34.81 -21.63
CA GLU A 538 -11.30 35.72 -21.19
C GLU A 538 -11.92 36.39 -22.42
N GLU A 539 -13.24 36.33 -22.55
CA GLU A 539 -13.99 36.89 -23.69
C GLU A 539 -13.42 36.47 -25.07
N GLY A 540 -12.94 35.22 -25.18
CA GLY A 540 -12.35 34.66 -26.40
C GLY A 540 -10.92 35.14 -26.71
N LYS A 541 -10.29 35.92 -25.84
CA LYS A 541 -8.87 36.29 -25.93
C LYS A 541 -8.04 35.36 -25.07
N ARG A 542 -6.96 34.81 -25.66
CA ARG A 542 -6.01 33.94 -24.96
C ARG A 542 -4.66 34.62 -24.76
N TRP A 543 -4.06 34.39 -23.60
CA TRP A 543 -2.67 34.78 -23.30
C TRP A 543 -2.08 33.87 -22.22
N ILE A 544 -0.76 33.93 -22.08
CA ILE A 544 -0.06 33.21 -21.01
C ILE A 544 0.22 34.20 -19.89
N ALA A 545 -0.38 34.03 -18.72
CA ALA A 545 -0.06 34.83 -17.55
C ALA A 545 1.20 34.30 -16.85
N LEU A 546 2.23 35.13 -16.76
CA LEU A 546 3.47 34.88 -16.05
C LEU A 546 3.34 35.27 -14.59
N HIS A 547 3.49 34.29 -13.72
CA HIS A 547 3.54 34.47 -12.27
C HIS A 547 4.96 34.29 -11.76
N ILE A 548 5.28 35.00 -10.67
CA ILE A 548 6.61 35.03 -10.06
C ILE A 548 6.49 34.45 -8.65
N PRO A 549 6.78 33.16 -8.48
CA PRO A 549 6.83 32.55 -7.16
C PRO A 549 7.82 33.21 -6.21
N SER A 550 7.58 33.06 -4.91
CA SER A 550 8.39 33.73 -3.87
C SER A 550 9.82 33.19 -3.76
N ASP A 551 10.05 32.00 -4.28
CA ASP A 551 11.32 31.29 -4.36
C ASP A 551 12.04 31.51 -5.70
N THR A 552 11.52 32.39 -6.57
CA THR A 552 12.14 32.70 -7.86
C THR A 552 13.45 33.47 -7.73
N HIS A 553 14.49 32.97 -8.41
CA HIS A 553 15.72 33.72 -8.61
C HIS A 553 15.59 34.67 -9.80
N LEU A 554 15.47 35.96 -9.52
CA LEU A 554 15.38 37.03 -10.53
C LEU A 554 16.73 37.33 -11.22
N THR A 555 17.35 36.31 -11.80
CA THR A 555 18.60 36.42 -12.56
C THR A 555 18.38 36.05 -14.03
N PRO A 556 19.08 36.70 -14.98
CA PRO A 556 18.78 36.54 -16.41
C PRO A 556 18.76 35.10 -16.93
N THR A 557 19.83 34.34 -16.69
CA THR A 557 19.99 33.00 -17.28
C THR A 557 18.88 32.04 -16.85
N PRO A 558 18.60 31.81 -15.55
CA PRO A 558 17.51 30.94 -15.13
C PRO A 558 16.12 31.38 -15.63
N LEU A 559 15.87 32.69 -15.75
CA LEU A 559 14.59 33.21 -16.25
C LEU A 559 14.44 33.01 -17.76
N ASN A 560 15.50 33.25 -18.55
CA ASN A 560 15.49 32.99 -19.99
C ASN A 560 15.34 31.49 -20.26
N ASP A 561 16.04 30.64 -19.51
CA ASP A 561 15.92 29.18 -19.61
C ASP A 561 14.50 28.71 -19.27
N SER A 562 13.89 29.29 -18.23
CA SER A 562 12.51 29.05 -17.82
C SER A 562 11.54 29.37 -18.97
N VAL A 563 11.67 30.55 -19.61
CA VAL A 563 10.82 30.95 -20.74
C VAL A 563 11.03 30.06 -21.97
N ALA A 564 12.29 29.75 -22.31
CA ALA A 564 12.61 28.88 -23.43
C ALA A 564 12.03 27.48 -23.24
N ARG A 565 12.19 26.88 -22.06
CA ARG A 565 11.60 25.59 -21.70
C ARG A 565 10.07 25.63 -21.75
N ALA A 566 9.46 26.69 -21.25
CA ALA A 566 8.01 26.83 -21.29
C ALA A 566 7.47 26.95 -22.72
N ARG A 567 8.15 27.67 -23.62
CA ARG A 567 7.80 27.72 -25.05
C ARG A 567 7.87 26.34 -25.68
N SER A 568 8.94 25.58 -25.43
CA SER A 568 9.08 24.20 -25.93
C SER A 568 7.98 23.28 -25.40
N PHE A 569 7.73 23.33 -24.08
CA PHE A 569 6.66 22.57 -23.44
C PHE A 569 5.29 22.90 -24.05
N LEU A 570 4.94 24.19 -24.18
CA LEU A 570 3.66 24.59 -24.77
C LEU A 570 3.57 24.18 -26.24
N LYS A 571 4.66 24.26 -27.01
CA LYS A 571 4.65 23.82 -28.42
C LYS A 571 4.34 22.32 -28.55
N GLU A 572 4.83 21.51 -27.63
CA GLU A 572 4.64 20.06 -27.65
C GLU A 572 3.25 19.65 -27.15
N TYR A 573 2.81 20.20 -26.01
CA TYR A 573 1.60 19.73 -25.31
C TYR A 573 0.38 20.65 -25.47
N PHE A 574 0.58 21.91 -25.85
CA PHE A 574 -0.46 22.96 -25.97
C PHE A 574 -0.21 23.85 -27.20
N PRO A 575 -0.12 23.29 -28.42
CA PRO A 575 0.40 23.99 -29.59
C PRO A 575 -0.37 25.28 -29.94
N GLU A 576 -1.66 25.35 -29.62
CA GLU A 576 -2.50 26.53 -29.80
C GLU A 576 -2.17 27.69 -28.83
N TRP A 577 -1.37 27.43 -27.80
CA TRP A 577 -0.89 28.41 -26.82
C TRP A 577 0.56 28.85 -27.07
N ALA A 578 1.33 28.06 -27.82
CA ALA A 578 2.79 28.18 -27.92
C ALA A 578 3.28 29.57 -28.37
N GLU A 579 2.53 30.24 -29.24
CA GLU A 579 2.87 31.54 -29.83
C GLU A 579 2.15 32.72 -29.18
N LEU A 580 1.34 32.48 -28.14
CA LEU A 580 0.59 33.54 -27.48
C LEU A 580 1.50 34.50 -26.68
N PRO A 581 1.09 35.76 -26.49
CA PRO A 581 1.84 36.71 -25.70
C PRO A 581 1.88 36.29 -24.23
N MET A 582 3.06 36.41 -23.63
CA MET A 582 3.27 36.20 -22.20
C MET A 582 3.13 37.53 -21.47
N GLN A 583 2.24 37.60 -20.47
CA GLN A 583 1.92 38.82 -19.73
C GLN A 583 2.17 38.64 -18.25
N CYS A 584 2.88 39.57 -17.61
CA CYS A 584 3.08 39.55 -16.16
C CYS A 584 2.30 40.70 -15.52
N SER A 585 1.58 40.42 -14.44
CA SER A 585 0.96 41.44 -13.58
C SER A 585 1.44 41.24 -12.15
N SER A 586 2.22 42.20 -11.64
CA SER A 586 2.84 42.08 -10.31
C SER A 586 3.21 43.44 -9.72
N TRP A 587 3.31 43.50 -8.40
CA TRP A 587 3.92 44.64 -7.71
C TRP A 587 5.39 44.82 -8.14
N LEU A 588 6.09 43.73 -8.47
CA LEU A 588 7.45 43.74 -9.01
C LEU A 588 7.55 44.49 -10.35
N MET A 589 6.44 44.70 -11.05
CA MET A 589 6.41 45.45 -12.31
C MET A 589 6.22 46.96 -12.11
N SER A 590 6.00 47.42 -10.88
CA SER A 590 5.75 48.85 -10.63
C SER A 590 6.92 49.73 -11.11
N PRO A 591 6.66 50.76 -11.95
CA PRO A 591 7.68 51.74 -12.33
C PRO A 591 8.31 52.44 -11.12
N LYS A 592 7.58 52.55 -10.01
CA LYS A 592 8.05 53.18 -8.77
C LYS A 592 9.29 52.48 -8.21
N LEU A 593 9.41 51.17 -8.41
CA LEU A 593 10.58 50.40 -7.94
C LEU A 593 11.88 50.80 -8.67
N ARG A 594 11.81 51.33 -9.90
CA ARG A 594 12.99 51.88 -10.61
C ARG A 594 13.50 53.17 -10.00
N GLU A 595 12.64 53.93 -9.32
CA GLU A 595 13.03 55.13 -8.57
C GLU A 595 13.64 54.76 -7.21
N LEU A 596 13.17 53.65 -6.61
CA LEU A 596 13.58 53.23 -5.26
C LEU A 596 14.86 52.39 -5.23
N LEU A 597 15.20 51.70 -6.33
CA LEU A 597 16.27 50.73 -6.41
C LEU A 597 17.35 51.12 -7.44
N PRO A 598 18.62 50.73 -7.22
CA PRO A 598 19.68 50.89 -8.22
C PRO A 598 19.32 50.20 -9.56
N ALA A 599 19.76 50.79 -10.67
CA ALA A 599 19.41 50.31 -12.01
C ALA A 599 19.93 48.89 -12.31
N ASP A 600 20.99 48.45 -11.64
CA ASP A 600 21.63 47.14 -11.74
C ASP A 600 21.03 46.09 -10.78
N ALA A 601 20.11 46.49 -9.89
CA ALA A 601 19.39 45.55 -9.04
C ALA A 601 18.49 44.61 -9.87
N ASN A 602 18.26 43.41 -9.34
CA ASN A 602 17.51 42.35 -10.04
C ASN A 602 16.09 42.76 -10.46
N ILE A 603 15.38 43.55 -9.64
CA ILE A 603 14.00 43.98 -9.96
C ILE A 603 13.98 44.93 -11.17
N PRO A 604 14.69 46.06 -11.20
CA PRO A 604 14.77 46.90 -12.40
C PRO A 604 15.24 46.14 -13.65
N ARG A 605 16.21 45.22 -13.52
CA ARG A 605 16.67 44.35 -14.62
C ARG A 605 15.56 43.45 -15.14
N PHE A 606 14.86 42.74 -14.25
CA PHE A 606 13.70 41.93 -14.59
C PHE A 606 12.63 42.73 -15.35
N GLN A 607 12.34 43.94 -14.88
CA GLN A 607 11.33 44.81 -15.50
C GLN A 607 11.71 45.27 -16.91
N ARG A 608 13.00 45.26 -17.29
CA ARG A 608 13.41 45.66 -18.63
C ARG A 608 12.87 44.69 -19.66
N ALA A 609 12.67 43.41 -19.35
CA ALA A 609 12.15 42.43 -20.30
C ALA A 609 10.71 42.73 -20.79
N PHE A 610 9.98 43.61 -20.10
CA PHE A 610 8.56 43.88 -20.37
C PHE A 610 8.31 45.26 -20.94
N ASP A 611 7.32 45.33 -21.83
CA ASP A 611 6.67 46.57 -22.21
C ASP A 611 5.42 46.76 -21.34
N ILE A 612 5.43 47.79 -20.49
CA ILE A 612 4.36 48.07 -19.54
C ILE A 612 3.12 48.55 -20.29
N THR A 613 1.99 47.89 -20.06
CA THR A 613 0.70 48.19 -20.71
C THR A 613 -0.29 48.84 -19.75
N ARG A 614 -0.16 48.61 -18.44
CA ARG A 614 -1.04 49.20 -17.41
C ARG A 614 -0.28 49.43 -16.13
N VAL A 615 -0.55 50.54 -15.45
CA VAL A 615 -0.03 50.85 -14.11
C VAL A 615 -1.20 51.06 -13.16
N ASP A 616 -1.13 50.43 -12.00
CA ASP A 616 -2.00 50.65 -10.85
C ASP A 616 -1.17 51.29 -9.72
N ALA A 617 -1.11 52.62 -9.72
CA ALA A 617 -0.29 53.36 -8.77
C ALA A 617 -0.81 53.28 -7.32
N GLY A 618 -2.08 52.91 -7.11
CA GLY A 618 -2.70 52.83 -5.78
C GLY A 618 -2.53 51.48 -5.09
N SER A 619 -1.98 50.48 -5.78
CA SER A 619 -1.87 49.12 -5.22
C SER A 619 -0.89 49.05 -4.04
N ASN A 620 -1.35 48.41 -2.96
CA ASN A 620 -0.54 48.05 -1.81
C ASN A 620 -0.12 46.57 -1.80
N GLY A 621 -0.24 45.87 -2.94
CA GLY A 621 0.09 44.45 -3.04
C GLY A 621 1.53 44.10 -2.63
N ALA A 622 2.46 45.06 -2.70
CA ALA A 622 3.84 44.87 -2.26
C ALA A 622 3.99 44.61 -0.74
N LEU A 623 3.02 45.05 0.10
CA LEU A 623 3.14 44.95 1.56
C LEU A 623 3.26 43.51 2.04
N GLY A 624 2.39 42.63 1.53
CA GLY A 624 2.40 41.21 1.88
C GLY A 624 3.72 40.52 1.54
N TRP A 625 4.36 40.91 0.43
CA TRP A 625 5.58 40.25 -0.06
C TRP A 625 6.85 40.85 0.55
N VAL A 626 6.96 42.18 0.64
CA VAL A 626 8.16 42.88 1.14
C VAL A 626 8.31 42.71 2.66
N PHE A 627 7.18 42.68 3.38
CA PHE A 627 7.17 42.63 4.85
C PHE A 627 6.61 41.31 5.40
N GLN A 628 6.30 40.33 4.54
CA GLN A 628 5.79 39.01 4.93
C GLN A 628 4.51 39.09 5.79
N LEU A 629 3.59 39.97 5.40
CA LEU A 629 2.33 40.19 6.11
C LEU A 629 1.21 39.34 5.52
N THR A 630 0.44 38.68 6.39
CA THR A 630 -0.81 38.01 5.99
C THR A 630 -1.84 39.02 5.47
N GLY A 631 -2.85 38.56 4.73
CA GLY A 631 -3.92 39.43 4.25
C GLY A 631 -4.66 40.17 5.37
N GLU A 632 -4.76 39.55 6.56
CA GLU A 632 -5.36 40.19 7.74
C GLU A 632 -4.44 41.27 8.33
N GLN A 633 -3.14 40.98 8.46
CA GLN A 633 -2.16 41.95 8.96
C GLN A 633 -2.03 43.19 8.05
N GLN A 634 -2.31 43.04 6.75
CA GLN A 634 -2.29 44.16 5.80
C GLN A 634 -3.45 45.15 6.00
N LYS A 635 -4.56 44.76 6.64
CA LYS A 635 -5.73 45.63 6.83
C LYS A 635 -5.49 46.76 7.84
N ASP A 636 -4.66 46.49 8.86
CA ASP A 636 -4.44 47.39 10.00
C ASP A 636 -2.94 47.53 10.33
N VAL A 637 -2.12 47.71 9.29
CA VAL A 637 -0.67 47.77 9.41
C VAL A 637 -0.20 49.10 10.02
N ARG A 638 0.61 49.04 11.08
CA ARG A 638 1.34 50.22 11.60
C ARG A 638 2.65 50.39 10.85
N ILE A 639 2.70 51.33 9.91
CA ILE A 639 3.84 51.51 8.98
C ILE A 639 5.17 51.73 9.75
N GLU A 640 5.13 52.42 10.88
CA GLU A 640 6.30 52.71 11.72
C GLU A 640 6.97 51.44 12.25
N SER A 641 6.16 50.39 12.46
CA SER A 641 6.59 49.11 13.01
C SER A 641 7.15 48.14 11.97
N LEU A 642 7.08 48.48 10.69
CA LEU A 642 7.57 47.61 9.62
C LEU A 642 9.09 47.40 9.72
N PRO A 643 9.58 46.17 9.46
CA PRO A 643 11.00 45.85 9.54
C PRO A 643 11.79 46.55 8.44
N GLU A 644 13.08 46.76 8.69
CA GLU A 644 14.01 47.49 7.82
C GLU A 644 15.29 46.68 7.51
N ASN A 645 15.17 45.36 7.53
CA ASN A 645 16.29 44.42 7.46
C ASN A 645 16.93 44.40 6.06
N THR A 646 16.18 44.74 5.01
CA THR A 646 16.68 44.81 3.64
C THR A 646 16.67 46.22 3.08
N THR A 647 17.47 46.46 2.04
CA THR A 647 17.43 47.75 1.30
C THR A 647 16.03 48.00 0.74
N LEU A 648 15.36 46.97 0.21
CA LEU A 648 14.00 47.10 -0.31
C LEU A 648 13.02 47.50 0.80
N GLN A 649 13.08 46.86 1.97
CA GLN A 649 12.24 47.19 3.12
C GLN A 649 12.42 48.64 3.57
N ARG A 650 13.66 49.11 3.72
CA ARG A 650 13.97 50.51 4.09
C ARG A 650 13.38 51.51 3.10
N ARG A 651 13.55 51.25 1.80
CA ARG A 651 13.07 52.16 0.74
C ARG A 651 11.55 52.17 0.64
N VAL A 652 10.91 51.00 0.75
CA VAL A 652 9.44 50.88 0.72
C VAL A 652 8.83 51.51 1.97
N LYS A 653 9.38 51.25 3.17
CA LYS A 653 8.89 51.88 4.41
C LYS A 653 8.99 53.40 4.36
N ALA A 654 10.11 53.94 3.89
CA ALA A 654 10.28 55.39 3.73
C ALA A 654 9.24 55.99 2.76
N LEU A 655 8.93 55.31 1.66
CA LEU A 655 7.89 55.72 0.72
C LEU A 655 6.50 55.73 1.38
N LEU A 656 6.17 54.68 2.13
CA LEU A 656 4.88 54.56 2.83
C LEU A 656 4.70 55.63 3.91
N LEU A 657 5.74 55.92 4.70
CA LEU A 657 5.73 57.00 5.70
C LEU A 657 5.53 58.39 5.08
N ALA A 658 5.96 58.56 3.83
CA ALA A 658 5.72 59.78 3.06
C ALA A 658 4.32 59.84 2.41
N GLY A 659 3.43 58.88 2.71
CA GLY A 659 2.08 58.77 2.14
C GLY A 659 2.04 58.25 0.71
N GLY A 660 3.14 57.69 0.20
CA GLY A 660 3.21 57.07 -1.12
C GLY A 660 2.83 55.59 -1.12
N ALA A 661 2.61 55.02 -2.31
CA ALA A 661 2.38 53.60 -2.51
C ALA A 661 3.38 53.03 -3.52
N VAL A 662 3.73 51.75 -3.37
CA VAL A 662 4.61 51.06 -4.32
C VAL A 662 3.89 50.88 -5.65
N GLY A 663 2.58 50.60 -5.65
CA GLY A 663 1.82 50.31 -6.85
C GLY A 663 2.11 48.93 -7.44
N ALA A 664 1.44 48.63 -8.54
CA ALA A 664 1.64 47.44 -9.35
C ALA A 664 1.54 47.80 -10.84
N ALA A 665 1.99 46.91 -11.72
CA ALA A 665 1.82 47.10 -13.15
C ALA A 665 1.62 45.77 -13.88
N SER A 666 1.11 45.86 -15.09
CA SER A 666 1.00 44.78 -16.06
C SER A 666 1.85 45.10 -17.27
N GLY A 667 2.51 44.09 -17.83
CA GLY A 667 3.31 44.24 -19.04
C GLY A 667 3.40 42.96 -19.85
N VAL A 668 3.72 43.10 -21.13
CA VAL A 668 3.93 41.99 -22.06
C VAL A 668 5.43 41.73 -22.17
N LEU A 669 5.85 40.47 -22.09
CA LEU A 669 7.24 40.07 -22.28
C LEU A 669 7.62 40.35 -23.74
N ALA A 670 8.56 41.28 -23.93
CA ALA A 670 8.93 41.80 -25.25
C ALA A 670 10.38 41.47 -25.65
N ARG A 671 11.22 41.11 -24.67
CA ARG A 671 12.65 40.82 -24.84
C ARG A 671 13.16 39.88 -23.76
N GLU A 672 14.35 39.33 -23.95
CA GLU A 672 15.03 38.50 -22.96
C GLU A 672 15.36 39.29 -21.69
N PHE A 673 15.54 38.57 -20.58
CA PHE A 673 16.01 39.15 -19.33
C PHE A 673 17.51 39.52 -19.45
N GLU A 674 17.88 40.72 -19.00
CA GLU A 674 19.23 41.29 -19.13
C GLU A 674 19.89 41.68 -17.80
#